data_AF-A0A953I1N0-F1
#
_entry.id   AF-A0A953I1N0-F1
#
_cell.length_a   1.000
_cell.length_b   1.000
_cell.length_c   1.000
_cell.angle_alpha   90.00
_cell.angle_beta   90.00
_cell.angle_gamma   90.00
#
_symmetry.space_group_name_H-M   'P 1'
#
loop_
_entity.id
_entity.type
_entity.pdbx_description
1 polymer ?
#
loop_
_entity_poly.entity_id
_entity_poly.type
_entity_poly.pdbx_seq_one_letter_code
_entity_poly.pdbx_strand_id
1 'polypeptide(L)'
;MTTMRTRNWLAAAAGLALLTSVLPNPAASAASPVRVVLDGRQLDLSPAAYIEAGRTLAPVRGIVEALGVDPVWNPQERTVVVQRGDRYLKLTIDDRVACLNPACTLTRTLDVPARLVGSGRTFIPVRALAEAMGLDIAWDDAARTVYLSSTGSPSSGSPSGGSPSTGAPSPVVLEGVTQGQVITGPVSLRVRGQNGTYAYFYLVDPATRKGRMVAAGADVGKSYTFTPDPTQAGERQLLAAVRRPDGTLVYSAPVTVRIAPDTSVRPVGIDYGGIIDGPFTFRHELSFVATHVIYQLVDLTDGSWRNLATVGPGESYTWYPRTTDNGPKELYIYAYDLNGNHYVSNPVRVHVNVSPSTSFSSVKEGETVTGRARTLSVSANYPIQSVRFYLDGRLLASENNYWWTYGPQDNGTHTLRVEVTATDGRVHTVGPITFRIATEPGLWMYGVGPGQVITGQVEMFAMPNVPADEVRYYAVQNGERILIGSAGLTHKVSWTPPRGGEWMIYADAFYQGQLKVSTEPIYVRAYLGPTYGPQPIVEKSRFKDFAANLAVASYRETGMSAALQVAQAILETGWGQYVPVDKYTGKFSNNLFGIKGQGSAGSIVSTTWEVYNGQSYTVDAEFRAYNDPRESWQDHKDLLLTRPWYEVFREVMSDPVLGAWGLRKGGYATDPEYPTKLIRIMKENNLFELDVIQF
;
A
#
# COMPACT_ATOMS: atom_id res chain seq x y z
N MET A 1 -33.32 -16.25 -82.13
CA MET A 1 -34.71 -16.11 -82.64
C MET A 1 -35.68 -16.41 -81.49
N THR A 2 -36.79 -15.67 -81.38
CA THR A 2 -38.13 -16.05 -80.82
C THR A 2 -38.22 -17.03 -79.62
N THR A 3 -38.96 -16.76 -78.52
CA THR A 3 -40.03 -15.76 -78.26
C THR A 3 -40.23 -15.47 -76.75
N MET A 4 -41.04 -14.44 -76.43
CA MET A 4 -41.70 -14.15 -75.13
C MET A 4 -42.76 -15.23 -74.74
N ARG A 5 -43.43 -15.33 -73.56
CA ARG A 5 -43.68 -14.57 -72.28
C ARG A 5 -44.45 -15.55 -71.30
N THR A 6 -44.66 -15.46 -69.97
CA THR A 6 -44.26 -14.58 -68.82
C THR A 6 -44.49 -15.30 -67.46
N ARG A 7 -43.96 -14.72 -66.35
CA ARG A 7 -44.46 -14.55 -64.94
C ARG A 7 -45.85 -15.14 -64.53
N ASN A 8 -46.14 -15.55 -63.27
CA ASN A 8 -45.50 -15.28 -61.96
C ASN A 8 -45.99 -16.23 -60.79
N TRP A 9 -45.07 -16.80 -59.98
CA TRP A 9 -45.11 -16.98 -58.48
C TRP A 9 -46.24 -17.86 -57.84
N LEU A 10 -46.14 -18.44 -56.63
CA LEU A 10 -45.19 -18.33 -55.48
C LEU A 10 -44.60 -19.70 -55.04
N ALA A 11 -43.56 -19.66 -54.20
CA ALA A 11 -42.98 -20.78 -53.45
C ALA A 11 -43.38 -20.68 -51.93
N ALA A 12 -42.87 -21.41 -50.93
CA ALA A 12 -41.73 -22.33 -50.71
C ALA A 12 -41.98 -23.10 -49.40
N ALA A 13 -41.26 -24.15 -48.98
CA ALA A 13 -40.46 -25.19 -49.65
C ALA A 13 -40.19 -26.30 -48.61
N ALA A 14 -39.92 -27.54 -49.05
CA ALA A 14 -39.60 -28.67 -48.17
C ALA A 14 -38.11 -29.04 -48.23
N GLY A 15 -37.61 -29.75 -47.20
CA GLY A 15 -36.27 -30.35 -47.19
C GLY A 15 -36.23 -31.54 -46.22
N LEU A 16 -35.87 -32.72 -46.71
CA LEU A 16 -35.98 -33.98 -45.98
C LEU A 16 -34.67 -34.79 -46.01
N ALA A 17 -34.26 -35.22 -44.81
CA ALA A 17 -33.35 -36.33 -44.44
C ALA A 17 -32.24 -36.84 -45.39
N LEU A 18 -31.07 -37.08 -44.79
CA LEU A 18 -30.27 -38.28 -45.08
C LEU A 18 -29.70 -38.86 -43.76
N LEU A 19 -29.40 -40.16 -43.72
CA LEU A 19 -29.00 -40.86 -42.50
C LEU A 19 -27.50 -40.73 -42.18
N THR A 20 -27.18 -40.67 -40.88
CA THR A 20 -25.87 -41.05 -40.33
C THR A 20 -26.08 -41.98 -39.12
N SER A 21 -25.11 -42.86 -38.87
CA SER A 21 -25.21 -43.91 -37.84
C SER A 21 -24.99 -43.36 -36.43
N VAL A 22 -26.04 -43.34 -35.62
CA VAL A 22 -25.99 -42.96 -34.20
C VAL A 22 -25.39 -44.10 -33.38
N LEU A 23 -24.17 -43.91 -32.87
CA LEU A 23 -23.69 -44.67 -31.72
C LEU A 23 -24.52 -44.28 -30.49
N PRO A 24 -24.91 -45.23 -29.61
CA PRO A 24 -25.64 -44.90 -28.39
C PRO A 24 -24.74 -44.06 -27.47
N ASN A 25 -24.97 -42.75 -27.46
CA ASN A 25 -24.33 -41.83 -26.54
C ASN A 25 -24.62 -42.29 -25.10
N PRO A 26 -23.62 -42.55 -24.24
CA PRO A 26 -23.88 -43.00 -22.88
C PRO A 26 -24.75 -41.97 -22.17
N ALA A 27 -25.89 -42.41 -21.64
CA ALA A 27 -26.79 -41.53 -20.91
C ALA A 27 -26.02 -40.89 -19.76
N ALA A 28 -25.85 -39.57 -19.81
CA ALA A 28 -25.15 -38.82 -18.78
C ALA A 28 -25.92 -38.98 -17.46
N SER A 29 -25.41 -39.85 -16.58
CA SER A 29 -26.07 -40.18 -15.32
C SER A 29 -26.16 -38.93 -14.46
N ALA A 30 -27.34 -38.32 -14.41
CA ALA A 30 -27.60 -37.17 -13.56
C ALA A 30 -27.25 -37.54 -12.11
N ALA A 31 -26.30 -36.83 -11.52
CA ALA A 31 -25.86 -37.10 -10.16
C ALA A 31 -27.04 -36.96 -9.19
N SER A 32 -27.19 -37.92 -8.27
CA SER A 32 -28.34 -37.99 -7.36
C SER A 32 -28.58 -36.63 -6.67
N PRO A 33 -29.85 -36.15 -6.63
CA PRO A 33 -30.17 -34.84 -6.08
C PRO A 33 -29.76 -34.75 -4.61
N VAL A 34 -29.30 -33.56 -4.19
CA VAL A 34 -28.86 -33.37 -2.81
C VAL A 34 -30.08 -33.28 -1.90
N ARG A 35 -30.10 -34.10 -0.85
CA ARG A 35 -31.19 -34.10 0.15
C ARG A 35 -30.84 -33.18 1.32
N VAL A 36 -31.88 -32.65 1.97
CA VAL A 36 -31.76 -31.95 3.26
C VAL A 36 -32.73 -32.61 4.24
N VAL A 37 -32.24 -32.88 5.44
CA VAL A 37 -32.99 -33.45 6.56
C VAL A 37 -32.88 -32.48 7.73
N LEU A 38 -34.01 -32.13 8.35
CA LEU A 38 -34.08 -31.27 9.53
C LEU A 38 -34.81 -32.02 10.64
N ASP A 39 -34.20 -32.13 11.82
CA ASP A 39 -34.78 -32.80 12.99
C ASP A 39 -35.32 -34.21 12.68
N GLY A 40 -34.56 -34.96 11.88
CA GLY A 40 -34.89 -36.31 11.41
C GLY A 40 -35.90 -36.38 10.25
N ARG A 41 -36.55 -35.27 9.88
CA ARG A 41 -37.50 -35.20 8.76
C ARG A 41 -36.80 -34.77 7.46
N GLN A 42 -36.91 -35.58 6.41
CA GLN A 42 -36.49 -35.15 5.07
C GLN A 42 -37.38 -34.02 4.55
N LEU A 43 -36.77 -32.97 4.01
CA LEU A 43 -37.44 -31.85 3.37
C LEU A 43 -37.66 -32.13 1.88
N ASP A 44 -38.85 -31.83 1.37
CA ASP A 44 -39.15 -31.88 -0.06
C ASP A 44 -38.84 -30.51 -0.68
N LEU A 45 -37.76 -30.44 -1.45
CA LEU A 45 -37.21 -29.19 -1.99
C LEU A 45 -37.43 -29.15 -3.50
N SER A 46 -38.28 -28.23 -3.96
CA SER A 46 -38.56 -28.00 -5.36
C SER A 46 -38.29 -26.52 -5.76
N PRO A 47 -37.27 -26.24 -6.58
CA PRO A 47 -36.29 -27.17 -7.16
C PRO A 47 -35.33 -27.75 -6.10
N ALA A 48 -34.73 -28.90 -6.42
CA ALA A 48 -33.83 -29.61 -5.51
C ALA A 48 -32.54 -28.82 -5.19
N ALA A 49 -31.92 -29.15 -4.05
CA ALA A 49 -30.62 -28.60 -3.69
C ALA A 49 -29.50 -29.13 -4.61
N TYR A 50 -28.49 -28.30 -4.85
CA TYR A 50 -27.35 -28.60 -5.71
C TYR A 50 -26.02 -28.20 -5.04
N ILE A 51 -24.89 -28.58 -5.63
CA ILE A 51 -23.55 -28.21 -5.14
C ILE A 51 -22.92 -27.23 -6.11
N GLU A 52 -22.51 -26.07 -5.59
CA GLU A 52 -21.71 -25.05 -6.29
C GLU A 52 -20.37 -24.91 -5.56
N ALA A 53 -19.24 -25.01 -6.25
CA ALA A 53 -17.88 -24.86 -5.69
C ALA A 53 -17.64 -25.56 -4.32
N GLY A 54 -18.16 -26.78 -4.14
CA GLY A 54 -18.02 -27.53 -2.88
C GLY A 54 -18.91 -27.06 -1.73
N ARG A 55 -20.01 -26.35 -2.00
CA ARG A 55 -21.04 -25.98 -1.01
C ARG A 55 -22.44 -26.34 -1.52
N THR A 56 -23.25 -26.92 -0.64
CA THR A 56 -24.67 -27.19 -0.91
C THR A 56 -25.47 -25.89 -0.86
N LEU A 57 -26.13 -25.56 -1.97
CA LEU A 57 -27.09 -24.48 -2.10
C LEU A 57 -28.51 -25.08 -2.19
N ALA A 58 -29.43 -24.54 -1.40
CA ALA A 58 -30.83 -24.99 -1.35
C ALA A 58 -31.80 -23.79 -1.39
N PRO A 59 -33.07 -23.97 -1.80
CA PRO A 59 -34.06 -22.91 -1.74
C PRO A 59 -34.28 -22.47 -0.29
N VAL A 60 -33.99 -21.20 0.04
CA VAL A 60 -34.05 -20.68 1.42
C VAL A 60 -35.36 -21.05 2.12
N ARG A 61 -36.47 -20.78 1.41
CA ARG A 61 -37.84 -20.98 1.86
C ARG A 61 -38.13 -22.39 2.37
N GLY A 62 -37.72 -23.41 1.61
CA GLY A 62 -38.00 -24.81 1.94
C GLY A 62 -37.28 -25.33 3.19
N ILE A 63 -36.28 -24.60 3.71
CA ILE A 63 -35.65 -24.88 5.01
C ILE A 63 -36.26 -23.99 6.11
N VAL A 64 -36.48 -22.69 5.85
CA VAL A 64 -36.94 -21.77 6.90
C VAL A 64 -38.41 -21.93 7.27
N GLU A 65 -39.29 -22.29 6.32
CA GLU A 65 -40.70 -22.63 6.62
C GLU A 65 -40.77 -23.81 7.60
N ALA A 66 -39.88 -24.80 7.46
CA ALA A 66 -39.76 -25.93 8.38
C ALA A 66 -39.18 -25.58 9.76
N LEU A 67 -38.54 -24.41 9.90
CA LEU A 67 -38.09 -23.83 11.18
C LEU A 67 -39.13 -22.88 11.81
N GLY A 68 -40.28 -22.70 11.16
CA GLY A 68 -41.35 -21.78 11.56
C GLY A 68 -41.08 -20.31 11.21
N VAL A 69 -40.36 -20.03 10.12
CA VAL A 69 -39.88 -18.69 9.75
C VAL A 69 -40.12 -18.39 8.27
N ASP A 70 -40.82 -17.29 7.97
CA ASP A 70 -40.96 -16.78 6.60
C ASP A 70 -39.74 -15.95 6.16
N PRO A 71 -39.18 -16.17 4.96
CA PRO A 71 -38.09 -15.36 4.42
C PRO A 71 -38.64 -14.10 3.73
N VAL A 72 -38.23 -12.92 4.20
CA VAL A 72 -38.60 -11.63 3.60
C VAL A 72 -37.69 -11.35 2.40
N TRP A 73 -38.27 -11.15 1.21
CA TRP A 73 -37.54 -10.81 -0.01
C TRP A 73 -37.76 -9.34 -0.40
N ASN A 74 -36.66 -8.58 -0.52
CA ASN A 74 -36.67 -7.23 -1.08
C ASN A 74 -36.16 -7.28 -2.55
N PRO A 75 -37.02 -7.05 -3.55
CA PRO A 75 -36.64 -7.10 -4.95
C PRO A 75 -35.78 -5.92 -5.42
N GLN A 76 -35.85 -4.76 -4.76
CA GLN A 76 -35.05 -3.57 -5.13
C GLN A 76 -33.60 -3.71 -4.67
N GLU A 77 -33.39 -4.17 -3.43
CA GLU A 77 -32.05 -4.46 -2.91
C GLU A 77 -31.48 -5.79 -3.40
N ARG A 78 -32.30 -6.67 -4.01
CA ARG A 78 -31.99 -8.08 -4.27
C ARG A 78 -31.55 -8.81 -2.99
N THR A 79 -32.24 -8.60 -1.87
CA THR A 79 -31.89 -9.19 -0.56
C THR A 79 -32.96 -10.13 -0.04
N VAL A 80 -32.54 -11.23 0.59
CA VAL A 80 -33.39 -12.07 1.45
C VAL A 80 -32.99 -11.88 2.91
N VAL A 81 -33.98 -11.75 3.78
CA VAL A 81 -33.84 -11.69 5.24
C VAL A 81 -34.55 -12.87 5.88
N VAL A 82 -33.88 -13.55 6.81
CA VAL A 82 -34.42 -14.59 7.67
C VAL A 82 -34.20 -14.14 9.11
N GLN A 83 -35.24 -14.17 9.95
CA GLN A 83 -35.13 -13.80 11.36
C GLN A 83 -35.92 -14.76 12.25
N ARG A 84 -35.29 -15.24 13.33
CA ARG A 84 -35.84 -16.21 14.28
C ARG A 84 -35.47 -15.79 15.71
N GLY A 85 -36.32 -14.99 16.34
CA GLY A 85 -36.02 -14.37 17.64
C GLY A 85 -34.87 -13.36 17.53
N ASP A 86 -33.78 -13.61 18.25
CA ASP A 86 -32.53 -12.84 18.22
C ASP A 86 -31.67 -13.16 16.98
N ARG A 87 -31.87 -14.33 16.36
CA ARG A 87 -31.11 -14.77 15.18
C ARG A 87 -31.56 -14.04 13.93
N TYR A 88 -30.61 -13.50 13.18
CA TYR A 88 -30.85 -12.74 11.96
C TYR A 88 -29.85 -13.13 10.88
N LEU A 89 -30.31 -13.15 9.62
CA LEU A 89 -29.50 -13.39 8.44
C LEU A 89 -30.05 -12.58 7.26
N LYS A 90 -29.32 -11.55 6.81
CA LYS A 90 -29.57 -10.88 5.52
C LYS A 90 -28.50 -11.27 4.51
N LEU A 91 -28.93 -11.66 3.32
CA LEU A 91 -28.10 -12.07 2.20
C LEU A 91 -28.48 -11.27 0.95
N THR A 92 -27.50 -10.71 0.26
CA THR A 92 -27.70 -10.08 -1.07
C THR A 92 -27.37 -11.12 -2.15
N ILE A 93 -28.16 -11.17 -3.23
CA ILE A 93 -27.89 -12.10 -4.35
C ILE A 93 -26.61 -11.69 -5.09
N ASP A 94 -25.75 -12.68 -5.31
CA ASP A 94 -24.39 -12.62 -5.87
C ASP A 94 -23.32 -11.97 -4.97
N ASP A 95 -23.69 -11.52 -3.76
CA ASP A 95 -22.77 -11.01 -2.74
C ASP A 95 -22.24 -12.14 -1.83
N ARG A 96 -20.96 -12.06 -1.46
CA ARG A 96 -20.30 -12.96 -0.51
C ARG A 96 -20.42 -12.49 0.94
N VAL A 97 -21.09 -11.38 1.24
CA VAL A 97 -21.30 -10.89 2.61
C VAL A 97 -22.72 -11.20 3.10
N ALA A 98 -22.80 -11.83 4.27
CA ALA A 98 -24.02 -12.02 5.04
C ALA A 98 -24.04 -11.07 6.23
N CYS A 99 -25.13 -10.33 6.46
CA CYS A 99 -25.35 -9.59 7.71
C CYS A 99 -25.98 -10.51 8.75
N LEU A 100 -25.46 -10.51 9.97
CA LEU A 100 -25.98 -11.28 11.11
C LEU A 100 -26.77 -10.42 12.11
N ASN A 101 -26.98 -9.13 11.81
CA ASN A 101 -27.91 -8.25 12.52
C ASN A 101 -28.56 -7.23 11.55
N PRO A 102 -29.70 -6.59 11.91
CA PRO A 102 -30.41 -5.66 11.03
C PRO A 102 -29.58 -4.46 10.55
N ALA A 103 -28.66 -3.97 11.39
CA ALA A 103 -27.76 -2.86 11.07
C ALA A 103 -26.57 -3.25 10.16
N CYS A 104 -26.40 -4.55 9.86
CA CYS A 104 -25.24 -5.11 9.16
C CYS A 104 -23.86 -4.77 9.76
N THR A 105 -23.79 -4.43 11.05
CA THR A 105 -22.53 -4.19 11.77
C THR A 105 -21.87 -5.47 12.25
N LEU A 106 -22.61 -6.59 12.29
CA LEU A 106 -22.07 -7.94 12.43
C LEU A 106 -22.24 -8.68 11.09
N THR A 107 -21.17 -9.20 10.52
CA THR A 107 -21.20 -9.86 9.20
C THR A 107 -20.39 -11.16 9.15
N ARG A 108 -20.59 -11.95 8.09
CA ARG A 108 -19.82 -13.16 7.76
C ARG A 108 -19.57 -13.25 6.25
N THR A 109 -18.35 -13.60 5.85
CA THR A 109 -18.02 -13.91 4.45
C THR A 109 -18.46 -15.32 4.07
N LEU A 110 -18.90 -15.50 2.83
CA LEU A 110 -19.41 -16.75 2.27
C LEU A 110 -18.46 -17.33 1.21
N ASP A 111 -18.24 -18.64 1.27
CA ASP A 111 -17.45 -19.39 0.28
C ASP A 111 -18.10 -19.40 -1.11
N VAL A 112 -19.43 -19.28 -1.16
CA VAL A 112 -20.29 -19.14 -2.35
C VAL A 112 -21.41 -18.16 -2.01
N PRO A 113 -21.74 -17.18 -2.86
CA PRO A 113 -22.81 -16.21 -2.60
C PRO A 113 -24.20 -16.84 -2.65
N ALA A 114 -25.23 -16.09 -2.21
CA ALA A 114 -26.62 -16.44 -2.51
C ALA A 114 -26.92 -16.27 -4.01
N ARG A 115 -27.75 -17.15 -4.59
CA ARG A 115 -28.07 -17.18 -6.04
C ARG A 115 -29.55 -17.04 -6.30
N LEU A 116 -29.91 -16.52 -7.49
CA LEU A 116 -31.24 -16.71 -8.07
C LEU A 116 -31.15 -17.81 -9.13
N VAL A 117 -32.01 -18.83 -9.02
CA VAL A 117 -31.99 -20.01 -9.90
C VAL A 117 -33.39 -20.22 -10.51
N GLY A 118 -33.42 -20.60 -11.79
CA GLY A 118 -34.65 -20.82 -12.54
C GLY A 118 -35.52 -19.56 -12.60
N SER A 119 -36.82 -19.70 -12.28
CA SER A 119 -37.80 -18.60 -12.25
C SER A 119 -37.66 -17.66 -11.04
N GLY A 120 -36.44 -17.25 -10.70
CA GLY A 120 -36.18 -16.33 -9.58
C GLY A 120 -36.33 -16.94 -8.19
N ARG A 121 -36.02 -18.24 -8.00
CA ARG A 121 -35.96 -18.83 -6.65
C ARG A 121 -34.63 -18.49 -5.99
N THR A 122 -34.67 -18.00 -4.75
CA THR A 122 -33.47 -17.69 -3.95
C THR A 122 -32.86 -18.96 -3.34
N PHE A 123 -31.65 -19.29 -3.78
CA PHE A 123 -30.83 -20.37 -3.26
C PHE A 123 -29.71 -19.80 -2.37
N ILE A 124 -29.47 -20.43 -1.21
CA ILE A 124 -28.46 -19.97 -0.25
C ILE A 124 -27.60 -21.13 0.25
N PRO A 125 -26.34 -20.88 0.66
CA PRO A 125 -25.48 -21.91 1.25
C PRO A 125 -26.10 -22.43 2.56
N VAL A 126 -26.40 -23.74 2.63
CA VAL A 126 -27.14 -24.32 3.77
C VAL A 126 -26.39 -24.14 5.10
N ARG A 127 -25.05 -24.19 5.06
CA ARG A 127 -24.19 -23.91 6.23
C ARG A 127 -24.37 -22.49 6.77
N ALA A 128 -24.45 -21.48 5.91
CA ALA A 128 -24.60 -20.10 6.33
C ALA A 128 -25.97 -19.86 6.99
N LEU A 129 -27.02 -20.54 6.52
CA LEU A 129 -28.32 -20.55 7.18
C LEU A 129 -28.25 -21.24 8.56
N ALA A 130 -27.68 -22.45 8.61
CA ALA A 130 -27.58 -23.25 9.83
C ALA A 130 -26.85 -22.50 10.95
N GLU A 131 -25.63 -22.03 10.68
CA GLU A 131 -24.81 -21.31 11.66
C GLU A 131 -25.43 -19.98 12.12
N ALA A 132 -26.19 -19.29 11.26
CA ALA A 132 -26.86 -18.03 11.62
C ALA A 132 -28.12 -18.28 12.46
N MET A 133 -28.87 -19.34 12.15
CA MET A 133 -30.09 -19.73 12.87
C MET A 133 -29.82 -20.57 14.13
N GLY A 134 -28.57 -20.95 14.39
CA GLY A 134 -28.16 -21.73 15.56
C GLY A 134 -28.44 -23.23 15.45
N LEU A 135 -28.31 -23.80 14.25
CA LEU A 135 -28.50 -25.23 13.98
C LEU A 135 -27.15 -25.94 13.84
N ASP A 136 -27.05 -27.15 14.37
CA ASP A 136 -25.94 -28.06 14.04
C ASP A 136 -26.09 -28.54 12.58
N ILE A 137 -24.97 -28.77 11.88
CA ILE A 137 -24.97 -29.20 10.48
C ILE A 137 -23.94 -30.29 10.20
N ALA A 138 -24.36 -31.37 9.53
CA ALA A 138 -23.51 -32.46 9.06
C ALA A 138 -23.72 -32.75 7.56
N TRP A 139 -22.70 -33.32 6.92
CA TRP A 139 -22.75 -33.80 5.53
C TRP A 139 -22.44 -35.30 5.49
N ASP A 140 -23.32 -36.07 4.87
CA ASP A 140 -23.08 -37.45 4.47
C ASP A 140 -22.88 -37.50 2.96
N ASP A 141 -21.66 -37.84 2.55
CA ASP A 141 -21.26 -37.85 1.14
C ASP A 141 -21.83 -39.06 0.38
N ALA A 142 -21.88 -40.22 1.03
CA ALA A 142 -22.43 -41.45 0.45
C ALA A 142 -23.94 -41.35 0.25
N ALA A 143 -24.66 -40.73 1.21
CA ALA A 143 -26.07 -40.43 1.08
C ALA A 143 -26.36 -39.10 0.36
N ARG A 144 -25.34 -38.31 -0.01
CA ARG A 144 -25.46 -36.94 -0.57
C ARG A 144 -26.51 -36.09 0.17
N THR A 145 -26.44 -36.10 1.51
CA THR A 145 -27.48 -35.56 2.40
C THR A 145 -26.88 -34.58 3.41
N VAL A 146 -27.47 -33.40 3.51
CA VAL A 146 -27.23 -32.46 4.61
C VAL A 146 -28.20 -32.78 5.75
N TYR A 147 -27.67 -32.96 6.96
CA TYR A 147 -28.48 -33.08 8.18
C TYR A 147 -28.39 -31.78 8.99
N LEU A 148 -29.52 -31.36 9.56
CA LEU A 148 -29.67 -30.19 10.41
C LEU A 148 -30.37 -30.58 11.72
N SER A 149 -29.92 -30.03 12.86
CA SER A 149 -30.57 -30.22 14.17
C SER A 149 -30.86 -28.87 14.83
N SER A 150 -32.05 -28.72 15.43
CA SER A 150 -32.48 -27.53 16.17
C SER A 150 -32.35 -27.66 17.70
N THR A 151 -32.05 -28.85 18.21
CA THR A 151 -31.71 -29.10 19.62
C THR A 151 -30.30 -29.66 19.75
N GLY A 152 -29.40 -28.94 20.42
CA GLY A 152 -28.00 -29.34 20.55
C GLY A 152 -27.76 -30.49 21.54
N SER A 153 -26.87 -31.41 21.15
CA SER A 153 -26.44 -32.63 21.91
C SER A 153 -27.48 -33.76 22.00
N PRO A 154 -27.03 -35.02 21.82
CA PRO A 154 -26.35 -35.79 22.87
C PRO A 154 -24.82 -35.76 22.73
N SER A 155 -24.02 -35.93 23.79
CA SER A 155 -24.26 -36.69 25.03
C SER A 155 -23.79 -35.98 26.32
N SER A 156 -24.20 -36.50 27.49
CA SER A 156 -24.05 -35.89 28.81
C SER A 156 -22.70 -36.08 29.50
N GLY A 157 -22.13 -35.00 30.05
CA GLY A 157 -21.03 -35.03 31.02
C GLY A 157 -20.92 -33.70 31.77
N SER A 158 -21.45 -33.64 33.01
CA SER A 158 -21.52 -32.41 33.81
C SER A 158 -20.43 -32.35 34.89
N PRO A 159 -19.91 -31.15 35.16
CA PRO A 159 -19.52 -30.76 36.51
C PRO A 159 -20.52 -29.75 37.11
N SER A 160 -20.72 -29.84 38.43
CA SER A 160 -21.52 -28.90 39.22
C SER A 160 -20.84 -27.54 39.39
N GLY A 161 -21.64 -26.46 39.43
CA GLY A 161 -21.12 -25.12 39.70
C GLY A 161 -20.64 -24.90 41.14
N GLY A 162 -19.74 -23.93 41.31
CA GLY A 162 -19.29 -23.42 42.61
C GLY A 162 -19.30 -21.90 42.61
N SER A 163 -19.74 -21.28 43.71
CA SER A 163 -19.70 -19.83 43.91
C SER A 163 -18.26 -19.35 44.14
N PRO A 164 -17.90 -18.09 43.84
CA PRO A 164 -16.49 -17.68 43.75
C PRO A 164 -15.81 -17.61 45.12
N SER A 165 -14.82 -18.49 45.33
CA SER A 165 -13.82 -18.32 46.39
C SER A 165 -12.89 -17.15 46.06
N THR A 166 -12.46 -16.40 47.08
CA THR A 166 -11.41 -15.39 46.98
C THR A 166 -10.19 -15.94 46.23
N GLY A 167 -9.84 -15.31 45.10
CA GLY A 167 -8.96 -15.91 44.11
C GLY A 167 -7.54 -16.19 44.62
N ALA A 168 -6.97 -17.31 44.18
CA ALA A 168 -5.52 -17.52 44.23
C ALA A 168 -4.80 -16.40 43.44
N PRO A 169 -3.58 -15.99 43.82
CA PRO A 169 -2.82 -15.01 43.07
C PRO A 169 -2.61 -15.49 41.62
N SER A 170 -2.75 -14.59 40.65
CA SER A 170 -2.52 -14.95 39.24
C SER A 170 -1.08 -15.42 39.04
N PRO A 171 -0.84 -16.49 38.26
CA PRO A 171 0.51 -16.91 37.90
C PRO A 171 1.20 -15.89 36.96
N VAL A 172 0.48 -14.92 36.41
CA VAL A 172 1.04 -13.83 35.60
C VAL A 172 1.30 -12.62 36.50
N VAL A 173 2.57 -12.23 36.62
CA VAL A 173 3.01 -11.03 37.33
C VAL A 173 3.50 -10.00 36.30
N LEU A 174 2.97 -8.78 36.39
CA LEU A 174 3.49 -7.61 35.69
C LEU A 174 4.67 -7.03 36.46
N GLU A 175 5.81 -6.83 35.79
CA GLU A 175 6.99 -6.16 36.32
C GLU A 175 7.28 -4.86 35.56
N GLY A 176 8.08 -3.98 36.18
CA GLY A 176 8.49 -2.69 35.61
C GLY A 176 7.68 -1.48 36.08
N VAL A 177 6.52 -1.72 36.72
CA VAL A 177 5.68 -0.68 37.34
C VAL A 177 5.18 -1.10 38.72
N THR A 178 4.89 -0.13 39.58
CA THR A 178 4.37 -0.35 40.95
C THR A 178 3.07 0.41 41.22
N GLN A 179 2.32 -0.05 42.22
CA GLN A 179 1.02 0.53 42.60
C GLN A 179 1.18 2.00 43.03
N GLY A 180 0.43 2.89 42.38
CA GLY A 180 0.48 4.34 42.60
C GLY A 180 1.62 5.07 41.89
N GLN A 181 2.44 4.38 41.08
CA GLN A 181 3.54 5.01 40.35
C GLN A 181 3.03 6.08 39.38
N VAL A 182 3.72 7.23 39.37
CA VAL A 182 3.55 8.26 38.33
C VAL A 182 4.46 7.91 37.16
N ILE A 183 3.89 7.76 35.96
CA ILE A 183 4.62 7.48 34.73
C ILE A 183 4.79 8.81 33.98
N THR A 184 6.02 9.34 34.03
CA THR A 184 6.43 10.61 33.41
C THR A 184 7.20 10.43 32.11
N GLY A 185 7.54 9.19 31.73
CA GLY A 185 8.31 8.88 30.52
C GLY A 185 8.26 7.39 30.19
N PRO A 186 9.09 6.91 29.24
CA PRO A 186 9.04 5.52 28.81
C PRO A 186 9.42 4.54 29.92
N VAL A 187 8.64 3.47 30.08
CA VAL A 187 8.87 2.42 31.08
C VAL A 187 8.99 1.04 30.43
N SER A 188 9.92 0.22 30.93
CA SER A 188 10.09 -1.17 30.47
C SER A 188 9.17 -2.10 31.25
N LEU A 189 8.13 -2.63 30.59
CA LEU A 189 7.19 -3.60 31.14
C LEU A 189 7.66 -5.03 30.84
N ARG A 190 7.45 -5.96 31.77
CA ARG A 190 7.84 -7.39 31.60
C ARG A 190 6.83 -8.32 32.26
N VAL A 191 6.79 -9.57 31.84
CA VAL A 191 6.01 -10.64 32.50
C VAL A 191 6.93 -11.62 33.25
N ARG A 192 6.46 -12.08 34.41
CA ARG A 192 7.02 -13.24 35.13
C ARG A 192 5.90 -14.25 35.47
N GLY A 193 6.27 -15.54 35.59
CA GLY A 193 5.49 -16.57 36.30
C GLY A 193 4.65 -17.53 35.43
N GLN A 194 4.48 -17.25 34.14
CA GLN A 194 3.70 -18.08 33.21
C GLN A 194 4.42 -18.18 31.87
N ASN A 195 4.72 -19.40 31.40
CA ASN A 195 5.18 -19.65 30.04
C ASN A 195 4.03 -19.50 29.04
N GLY A 196 4.33 -19.07 27.81
CA GLY A 196 3.35 -18.91 26.74
C GLY A 196 3.98 -18.61 25.39
N THR A 197 3.15 -18.27 24.40
CA THR A 197 3.53 -17.96 23.02
C THR A 197 3.53 -16.47 22.71
N TYR A 198 2.96 -15.63 23.59
CA TYR A 198 2.88 -14.19 23.42
C TYR A 198 2.63 -13.49 24.76
N ALA A 199 3.20 -12.30 24.93
CA ALA A 199 2.90 -11.37 26.02
C ALA A 199 2.23 -10.10 25.49
N TYR A 200 1.32 -9.54 26.29
CA TYR A 200 0.61 -8.28 26.01
C TYR A 200 0.59 -7.40 27.25
N PHE A 201 0.62 -6.09 27.05
CA PHE A 201 0.51 -5.08 28.09
C PHE A 201 -0.59 -4.10 27.72
N TYR A 202 -1.57 -3.92 28.60
CA TYR A 202 -2.76 -3.12 28.37
C TYR A 202 -2.80 -1.93 29.31
N LEU A 203 -3.17 -0.75 28.79
CA LEU A 203 -3.53 0.42 29.58
C LEU A 203 -5.05 0.59 29.55
N VAL A 204 -5.67 0.48 30.72
CA VAL A 204 -7.13 0.45 30.91
C VAL A 204 -7.59 1.63 31.75
N ASP A 205 -8.69 2.26 31.36
CA ASP A 205 -9.46 3.20 32.16
C ASP A 205 -10.27 2.41 33.23
N PRO A 206 -10.04 2.62 34.54
CA PRO A 206 -10.71 1.87 35.59
C PRO A 206 -12.22 2.14 35.67
N ALA A 207 -12.71 3.29 35.19
CA ALA A 207 -14.11 3.69 35.27
C ALA A 207 -14.94 3.14 34.11
N THR A 208 -14.43 3.19 32.87
CA THR A 208 -15.13 2.65 31.69
C THR A 208 -14.80 1.18 31.40
N ARG A 209 -13.75 0.63 32.05
CA ARG A 209 -13.19 -0.70 31.80
C ARG A 209 -12.76 -0.93 30.35
N LYS A 210 -12.50 0.16 29.61
CA LYS A 210 -11.95 0.15 28.25
C LYS A 210 -10.44 0.40 28.27
N GLY A 211 -9.71 -0.23 27.36
CA GLY A 211 -8.27 0.02 27.21
C GLY A 211 -7.69 -0.44 25.89
N ARG A 212 -6.44 -0.07 25.62
CA ARG A 212 -5.67 -0.53 24.45
C ARG A 212 -4.43 -1.29 24.90
N MET A 213 -3.93 -2.19 24.05
CA MET A 213 -2.54 -2.65 24.16
C MET A 213 -1.61 -1.45 24.01
N VAL A 214 -0.59 -1.36 24.85
CA VAL A 214 0.49 -0.38 24.75
C VAL A 214 1.83 -1.02 24.38
N ALA A 215 1.96 -2.33 24.54
CA ALA A 215 3.05 -3.14 24.00
C ALA A 215 2.63 -4.62 23.90
N ALA A 216 3.24 -5.37 22.99
CA ALA A 216 3.07 -6.82 22.87
C ALA A 216 4.26 -7.48 22.15
N GLY A 217 4.43 -8.79 22.31
CA GLY A 217 5.35 -9.56 21.47
C GLY A 217 5.46 -11.05 21.83
N ALA A 218 6.09 -11.82 20.94
CA ALA A 218 6.18 -13.28 21.04
C ALA A 218 7.15 -13.78 22.15
N ASP A 219 8.16 -12.99 22.51
CA ASP A 219 9.09 -13.34 23.59
C ASP A 219 8.52 -12.91 24.94
N VAL A 220 7.80 -13.83 25.59
CA VAL A 220 7.23 -13.64 26.94
C VAL A 220 8.29 -13.25 27.99
N GLY A 221 9.57 -13.57 27.75
CA GLY A 221 10.69 -13.24 28.63
C GLY A 221 11.34 -11.88 28.36
N LYS A 222 11.08 -11.22 27.22
CA LYS A 222 11.64 -9.88 26.88
C LYS A 222 10.91 -8.77 27.64
N SER A 223 11.61 -7.66 27.88
CA SER A 223 11.01 -6.40 28.35
C SER A 223 10.58 -5.54 27.16
N TYR A 224 9.40 -4.93 27.24
CA TYR A 224 8.81 -4.11 26.19
C TYR A 224 8.57 -2.68 26.67
N THR A 225 8.85 -1.68 25.83
CA THR A 225 8.74 -0.27 26.21
C THR A 225 7.33 0.26 26.03
N PHE A 226 6.72 0.77 27.10
CA PHE A 226 5.54 1.62 27.04
C PHE A 226 5.97 3.09 27.13
N THR A 227 5.79 3.85 26.05
CA THR A 227 5.91 5.32 26.04
C THR A 227 4.54 5.93 26.32
N PRO A 228 4.40 6.83 27.32
CA PRO A 228 3.09 7.38 27.69
C PRO A 228 2.59 8.45 26.71
N ASP A 229 1.29 8.45 26.47
CA ASP A 229 0.57 9.37 25.58
C ASP A 229 -0.07 10.51 26.42
N PRO A 230 0.20 11.80 26.15
CA PRO A 230 -0.39 12.92 26.90
C PRO A 230 -1.92 12.93 26.86
N THR A 231 -2.53 12.42 25.79
CA THR A 231 -3.99 12.32 25.66
C THR A 231 -4.59 11.24 26.58
N GLN A 232 -3.76 10.36 27.13
CA GLN A 232 -4.14 9.30 28.07
C GLN A 232 -3.79 9.63 29.53
N ALA A 233 -3.56 10.90 29.86
CA ALA A 233 -3.24 11.34 31.22
C ALA A 233 -4.33 11.01 32.27
N GLY A 234 -3.92 10.96 33.54
CA GLY A 234 -4.76 10.65 34.70
C GLY A 234 -4.50 9.25 35.27
N GLU A 235 -5.41 8.78 36.13
CA GLU A 235 -5.32 7.42 36.69
C GLU A 235 -5.69 6.37 35.64
N ARG A 236 -4.92 5.29 35.56
CA ARG A 236 -5.13 4.13 34.68
C ARG A 236 -4.71 2.85 35.40
N GLN A 237 -5.16 1.70 34.89
CA GLN A 237 -4.66 0.38 35.29
C GLN A 237 -3.78 -0.19 34.19
N LEU A 238 -2.57 -0.64 34.54
CA LEU A 238 -1.75 -1.49 33.67
C LEU A 238 -2.01 -2.96 34.01
N LEU A 239 -2.20 -3.79 32.97
CA LEU A 239 -2.32 -5.24 33.08
C LEU A 239 -1.34 -5.91 32.11
N ALA A 240 -0.73 -7.01 32.54
CA ALA A 240 -0.10 -7.96 31.63
C ALA A 240 -1.07 -9.09 31.26
N ALA A 241 -0.87 -9.73 30.10
CA ALA A 241 -1.43 -11.04 29.81
C ALA A 241 -0.45 -11.93 29.05
N VAL A 242 -0.60 -13.24 29.20
CA VAL A 242 0.14 -14.27 28.45
C VAL A 242 -0.83 -15.14 27.67
N ARG A 243 -0.55 -15.35 26.37
CA ARG A 243 -1.22 -16.38 25.56
C ARG A 243 -0.58 -17.75 25.82
N ARG A 244 -1.38 -18.72 26.24
CA ARG A 244 -0.98 -20.12 26.34
C ARG A 244 -1.01 -20.80 24.96
N PRO A 245 -0.35 -21.97 24.78
CA PRO A 245 -0.41 -22.73 23.53
C PRO A 245 -1.82 -23.17 23.09
N ASP A 246 -2.78 -23.23 24.02
CA ASP A 246 -4.21 -23.49 23.76
C ASP A 246 -4.99 -22.24 23.27
N GLY A 247 -4.31 -21.10 23.12
CA GLY A 247 -4.89 -19.82 22.73
C GLY A 247 -5.52 -19.02 23.87
N THR A 248 -5.63 -19.57 25.08
CA THR A 248 -6.22 -18.85 26.22
C THR A 248 -5.31 -17.73 26.73
N LEU A 249 -5.92 -16.62 27.18
CA LEU A 249 -5.22 -15.51 27.81
C LEU A 249 -5.29 -15.61 29.34
N VAL A 250 -4.14 -15.48 29.99
CA VAL A 250 -4.04 -15.39 31.46
C VAL A 250 -3.60 -13.97 31.81
N TYR A 251 -4.36 -13.27 32.65
CA TYR A 251 -4.11 -11.87 33.01
C TYR A 251 -3.42 -11.73 34.36
N SER A 252 -2.59 -10.71 34.54
CA SER A 252 -2.09 -10.29 35.86
C SER A 252 -3.21 -9.67 36.70
N ALA A 253 -2.93 -9.49 38.00
CA ALA A 253 -3.62 -8.44 38.75
C ALA A 253 -3.34 -7.06 38.10
N PRO A 254 -4.31 -6.12 38.11
CA PRO A 254 -4.08 -4.77 37.63
C PRO A 254 -3.20 -3.97 38.60
N VAL A 255 -2.29 -3.16 38.03
CA VAL A 255 -1.48 -2.19 38.77
C VAL A 255 -2.01 -0.80 38.43
N THR A 256 -2.57 -0.10 39.42
CA THR A 256 -3.02 1.30 39.24
C THR A 256 -1.80 2.21 39.15
N VAL A 257 -1.74 3.05 38.13
CA VAL A 257 -0.69 4.03 37.86
C VAL A 257 -1.30 5.38 37.48
N ARG A 258 -0.52 6.45 37.59
CA ARG A 258 -0.90 7.78 37.10
C ARG A 258 -0.07 8.16 35.89
N ILE A 259 -0.70 8.25 34.72
CA ILE A 259 -0.07 8.75 33.49
C ILE A 259 0.01 10.28 33.59
N ALA A 260 1.22 10.82 33.57
CA ALA A 260 1.48 12.27 33.63
C ALA A 260 2.85 12.57 32.98
N PRO A 261 2.95 12.58 31.63
CA PRO A 261 4.22 12.67 30.93
C PRO A 261 4.96 13.99 31.20
N ASP A 262 6.29 13.95 31.21
CA ASP A 262 7.13 15.15 31.13
C ASP A 262 7.08 15.68 29.69
N THR A 263 6.15 16.59 29.42
CA THR A 263 5.96 17.17 28.09
C THR A 263 7.05 18.19 27.70
N SER A 264 8.21 18.23 28.38
CA SER A 264 9.35 19.03 27.94
C SER A 264 9.92 18.48 26.63
N VAL A 265 10.14 19.39 25.67
CA VAL A 265 10.82 19.10 24.40
C VAL A 265 12.27 19.53 24.55
N ARG A 266 13.20 18.57 24.44
CA ARG A 266 14.61 18.80 24.79
C ARG A 266 15.48 18.81 23.52
N PRO A 267 16.08 19.95 23.13
CA PRO A 267 17.07 20.00 22.05
C PRO A 267 18.32 19.19 22.45
N VAL A 268 18.90 18.46 21.48
CA VAL A 268 20.11 17.65 21.72
C VAL A 268 21.19 18.04 20.72
N GLY A 269 22.43 18.20 21.19
CA GLY A 269 23.59 18.53 20.36
C GLY A 269 23.61 19.97 19.83
N ILE A 270 22.92 20.90 20.48
CA ILE A 270 22.93 22.34 20.14
C ILE A 270 23.36 23.13 21.38
N ASP A 271 24.57 23.71 21.35
CA ASP A 271 25.05 24.55 22.43
C ASP A 271 24.45 25.97 22.34
N TYR A 272 23.97 26.49 23.48
CA TYR A 272 23.39 27.82 23.54
C TYR A 272 24.48 28.89 23.34
N GLY A 273 24.28 29.76 22.34
CA GLY A 273 25.29 30.71 21.88
C GLY A 273 26.28 30.13 20.86
N GLY A 274 26.09 28.88 20.42
CA GLY A 274 26.93 28.23 19.42
C GLY A 274 26.91 28.91 18.06
N ILE A 275 28.01 28.79 17.33
CA ILE A 275 28.13 29.26 15.93
C ILE A 275 27.77 28.10 14.99
N ILE A 276 27.00 28.40 13.94
CA ILE A 276 26.71 27.48 12.83
C ILE A 276 27.36 28.05 11.56
N ASP A 277 28.48 27.48 11.15
CA ASP A 277 29.28 27.88 9.98
C ASP A 277 29.16 26.92 8.78
N GLY A 278 28.47 25.79 8.96
CA GLY A 278 28.23 24.77 7.93
C GLY A 278 26.94 23.96 8.17
N PRO A 279 26.79 22.78 7.53
CA PRO A 279 25.62 21.91 7.69
C PRO A 279 25.44 21.44 9.14
N PHE A 280 24.25 21.61 9.69
CA PHE A 280 23.95 21.36 11.10
C PHE A 280 22.87 20.31 11.28
N THR A 281 23.04 19.34 12.19
CA THR A 281 22.08 18.25 12.41
C THR A 281 21.32 18.42 13.72
N PHE A 282 20.07 18.83 13.61
CA PHE A 282 19.13 18.93 14.71
C PHE A 282 18.73 17.56 15.25
N ARG A 283 18.65 17.45 16.58
CA ARG A 283 18.14 16.28 17.32
C ARG A 283 17.22 16.75 18.45
N HIS A 284 16.36 15.86 18.92
CA HIS A 284 15.44 16.12 20.02
C HIS A 284 15.26 14.87 20.89
N GLU A 285 14.93 15.08 22.16
CA GLU A 285 14.46 14.06 23.10
C GLU A 285 13.04 14.41 23.55
N LEU A 286 12.20 13.37 23.66
CA LEU A 286 10.81 13.41 24.13
C LEU A 286 10.58 12.26 25.09
N SER A 287 9.78 12.49 26.15
CA SER A 287 9.37 11.41 27.09
C SER A 287 8.08 10.70 26.67
N PHE A 288 7.39 11.21 25.64
CA PHE A 288 5.97 10.98 25.39
C PHE A 288 5.66 10.73 23.90
N VAL A 289 4.49 10.15 23.62
CA VAL A 289 4.02 9.93 22.24
C VAL A 289 3.64 11.27 21.59
N ALA A 290 4.40 11.67 20.57
CA ALA A 290 4.07 12.78 19.69
C ALA A 290 3.82 12.28 18.25
N THR A 291 2.88 12.91 17.55
CA THR A 291 2.51 12.56 16.17
C THR A 291 3.57 12.98 15.15
N HIS A 292 4.23 14.12 15.39
CA HIS A 292 5.32 14.67 14.60
C HIS A 292 6.04 15.76 15.40
N VAL A 293 7.23 16.12 14.92
CA VAL A 293 8.04 17.23 15.44
C VAL A 293 8.35 18.22 14.32
N ILE A 294 8.22 19.52 14.59
CA ILE A 294 8.56 20.60 13.67
C ILE A 294 9.77 21.37 14.22
N TYR A 295 10.78 21.55 13.37
CA TYR A 295 11.88 22.46 13.61
C TYR A 295 11.55 23.83 13.02
N GLN A 296 11.68 24.91 13.79
CA GLN A 296 11.41 26.27 13.36
C GLN A 296 12.63 27.18 13.62
N LEU A 297 12.93 28.03 12.64
CA LEU A 297 13.93 29.08 12.72
C LEU A 297 13.22 30.43 12.82
N VAL A 298 13.65 31.25 13.79
CA VAL A 298 13.26 32.66 13.93
C VAL A 298 14.50 33.52 13.68
N ASP A 299 14.35 34.55 12.86
CA ASP A 299 15.39 35.56 12.63
C ASP A 299 15.28 36.69 13.66
N LEU A 300 16.34 36.90 14.43
CA LEU A 300 16.37 37.94 15.45
C LEU A 300 16.68 39.34 14.90
N THR A 301 16.96 39.48 13.60
CA THR A 301 17.20 40.79 12.97
C THR A 301 15.93 41.47 12.47
N ASP A 302 14.91 40.72 12.04
CA ASP A 302 13.64 41.25 11.52
C ASP A 302 12.37 40.62 12.13
N GLY A 303 12.50 39.57 12.95
CA GLY A 303 11.38 38.85 13.55
C GLY A 303 10.68 37.86 12.61
N SER A 304 11.20 37.65 11.40
CA SER A 304 10.65 36.65 10.47
C SER A 304 10.89 35.23 10.98
N TRP A 305 10.03 34.29 10.57
CA TRP A 305 10.16 32.89 10.98
C TRP A 305 9.77 31.93 9.84
N ARG A 306 10.31 30.72 9.89
CA ARG A 306 9.95 29.63 8.97
C ARG A 306 10.19 28.27 9.59
N ASN A 307 9.37 27.29 9.20
CA ASN A 307 9.63 25.89 9.54
C ASN A 307 10.78 25.37 8.66
N LEU A 308 11.78 24.74 9.26
CA LEU A 308 12.93 24.15 8.58
C LEU A 308 12.65 22.72 8.11
N ALA A 309 11.92 21.94 8.91
CA ALA A 309 11.50 20.57 8.60
C ALA A 309 10.35 20.10 9.49
N THR A 310 9.65 19.06 9.03
CA THR A 310 8.81 18.18 9.87
C THR A 310 9.43 16.79 9.87
N VAL A 311 9.55 16.17 11.05
CA VAL A 311 10.17 14.85 11.25
C VAL A 311 9.39 14.00 12.27
N GLY A 312 9.75 12.73 12.41
CA GLY A 312 9.21 11.85 13.45
C GLY A 312 9.72 12.17 14.87
N PRO A 313 9.02 11.69 15.91
CA PRO A 313 9.29 11.96 17.34
C PRO A 313 10.54 11.27 17.91
N GLY A 314 11.47 10.89 17.03
CA GLY A 314 12.71 10.20 17.34
C GLY A 314 13.57 10.12 16.09
N GLU A 315 13.68 11.24 15.38
CA GLU A 315 14.42 11.42 14.12
C GLU A 315 15.24 12.71 14.16
N SER A 316 16.26 12.81 13.32
CA SER A 316 17.13 13.99 13.20
C SER A 316 16.98 14.66 11.84
N TYR A 317 17.18 15.98 11.77
CA TYR A 317 17.15 16.74 10.52
C TYR A 317 18.47 17.48 10.29
N THR A 318 19.08 17.31 9.12
CA THR A 318 20.28 18.06 8.72
C THR A 318 19.87 19.27 7.86
N TRP A 319 20.09 20.47 8.40
CA TRP A 319 19.90 21.73 7.71
C TRP A 319 21.20 22.18 7.02
N TYR A 320 21.06 22.75 5.83
CA TYR A 320 22.13 23.34 5.04
C TYR A 320 21.88 24.86 4.98
N PRO A 321 22.39 25.64 5.96
CA PRO A 321 22.17 27.08 6.02
C PRO A 321 22.73 27.84 4.81
N ARG A 322 22.03 28.90 4.43
CA ARG A 322 22.40 29.83 3.35
C ARG A 322 23.05 31.09 3.92
N THR A 323 23.76 31.86 3.09
CA THR A 323 24.31 33.17 3.53
C THR A 323 23.21 34.17 3.91
N THR A 324 21.99 33.99 3.36
CA THR A 324 20.77 34.72 3.77
C THR A 324 20.29 34.36 5.17
N ASP A 325 20.80 33.28 5.75
CA ASP A 325 20.47 32.83 7.10
C ASP A 325 21.47 33.34 8.15
N ASN A 326 22.53 34.05 7.74
CA ASN A 326 23.57 34.56 8.66
C ASN A 326 23.00 35.53 9.70
N GLY A 327 23.75 35.72 10.79
CA GLY A 327 23.37 36.55 11.94
C GLY A 327 22.73 35.77 13.09
N PRO A 328 22.20 36.48 14.10
CA PRO A 328 21.59 35.87 15.28
C PRO A 328 20.25 35.19 14.93
N LYS A 329 20.02 33.99 15.45
CA LYS A 329 18.80 33.20 15.24
C LYS A 329 18.33 32.55 16.53
N GLU A 330 17.02 32.32 16.63
CA GLU A 330 16.43 31.40 17.62
C GLU A 330 15.89 30.14 16.93
N LEU A 331 16.06 29.02 17.62
CA LEU A 331 15.62 27.70 17.19
C LEU A 331 14.58 27.15 18.17
N TYR A 332 13.42 26.82 17.65
CA TYR A 332 12.31 26.24 18.40
C TYR A 332 12.01 24.83 17.88
N ILE A 333 11.74 23.91 18.80
CA ILE A 333 11.30 22.54 18.50
C ILE A 333 9.87 22.39 19.03
N TYR A 334 8.92 22.11 18.14
CA TYR A 334 7.51 21.89 18.48
C TYR A 334 7.16 20.41 18.33
N ALA A 335 6.70 19.76 19.40
CA ALA A 335 6.20 18.38 19.36
C ALA A 335 4.68 18.36 19.57
N TYR A 336 3.95 17.66 18.70
CA TYR A 336 2.48 17.70 18.68
C TYR A 336 1.86 16.40 19.20
N ASP A 337 0.89 16.47 20.11
CA ASP A 337 0.14 15.30 20.59
C ASP A 337 -0.87 14.78 19.55
N LEU A 338 -1.66 13.76 19.93
CA LEU A 338 -2.69 13.21 19.05
C LEU A 338 -3.90 14.15 18.87
N ASN A 339 -4.19 15.03 19.83
CA ASN A 339 -5.27 16.02 19.73
C ASN A 339 -4.90 17.18 18.79
N GLY A 340 -3.61 17.54 18.71
CA GLY A 340 -3.09 18.72 18.02
C GLY A 340 -2.58 19.81 18.96
N ASN A 341 -2.52 19.55 20.27
CA ASN A 341 -1.79 20.40 21.21
C ASN A 341 -0.30 20.30 20.88
N HIS A 342 0.44 21.40 21.08
CA HIS A 342 1.89 21.41 20.89
C HIS A 342 2.62 21.76 22.19
N TYR A 343 3.78 21.15 22.34
CA TYR A 343 4.75 21.45 23.39
C TYR A 343 6.01 22.00 22.72
N VAL A 344 6.63 23.00 23.33
CA VAL A 344 7.73 23.76 22.73
C VAL A 344 8.98 23.60 23.58
N SER A 345 10.14 23.50 22.94
CA SER A 345 11.43 23.61 23.64
C SER A 345 11.65 25.01 24.19
N ASN A 346 12.57 25.15 25.15
CA ASN A 346 13.24 26.43 25.33
C ASN A 346 13.92 26.85 24.01
N PRO A 347 13.95 28.15 23.65
CA PRO A 347 14.62 28.60 22.45
C PRO A 347 16.14 28.41 22.56
N VAL A 348 16.75 27.77 21.56
CA VAL A 348 18.22 27.74 21.46
C VAL A 348 18.67 28.91 20.61
N ARG A 349 19.39 29.85 21.22
CA ARG A 349 20.04 30.94 20.49
C ARG A 349 21.33 30.44 19.85
N VAL A 350 21.50 30.75 18.56
CA VAL A 350 22.71 30.45 17.79
C VAL A 350 23.07 31.66 16.93
N HIS A 351 24.32 31.70 16.46
CA HIS A 351 24.75 32.67 15.45
C HIS A 351 25.16 31.93 14.17
N VAL A 352 24.43 32.15 13.08
CA VAL A 352 24.75 31.53 11.79
C VAL A 352 25.78 32.41 11.09
N ASN A 353 26.87 31.80 10.61
CA ASN A 353 27.97 32.49 9.93
C ASN A 353 28.57 31.59 8.84
N VAL A 354 27.75 31.16 7.88
CA VAL A 354 28.25 30.42 6.71
C VAL A 354 28.99 31.38 5.77
N SER A 355 30.16 30.96 5.31
CA SER A 355 30.87 31.63 4.23
C SER A 355 30.18 31.37 2.88
N PRO A 356 30.21 32.31 1.91
CA PRO A 356 29.75 32.06 0.55
C PRO A 356 30.50 30.88 -0.07
N SER A 357 29.76 29.88 -0.56
CA SER A 357 30.31 28.68 -1.20
C SER A 357 29.59 28.38 -2.51
N THR A 358 30.39 28.03 -3.52
CA THR A 358 29.95 27.70 -4.88
C THR A 358 30.32 26.25 -5.15
N SER A 359 29.40 25.45 -5.66
CA SER A 359 29.65 24.08 -6.08
C SER A 359 29.25 23.85 -7.53
N PHE A 360 30.11 23.14 -8.25
CA PHE A 360 29.93 22.72 -9.62
C PHE A 360 30.53 21.33 -9.75
N SER A 361 29.79 20.39 -10.34
CA SER A 361 30.16 18.97 -10.38
C SER A 361 29.88 18.30 -11.74
N SER A 362 29.37 19.05 -12.73
CA SER A 362 29.05 18.52 -14.06
C SER A 362 30.29 18.10 -14.86
N VAL A 363 31.48 18.60 -14.52
CA VAL A 363 32.79 18.18 -15.06
C VAL A 363 33.83 18.27 -13.93
N LYS A 364 34.81 17.35 -13.90
CA LYS A 364 35.89 17.31 -12.89
C LYS A 364 37.28 17.43 -13.54
N GLU A 365 38.28 17.83 -12.75
CA GLU A 365 39.67 17.92 -13.19
C GLU A 365 40.20 16.55 -13.64
N GLY A 366 40.84 16.51 -14.82
CA GLY A 366 41.34 15.30 -15.46
C GLY A 366 40.27 14.34 -15.97
N GLU A 367 38.98 14.68 -15.88
CA GLU A 367 37.89 13.79 -16.31
C GLU A 367 37.92 13.55 -17.82
N THR A 368 37.74 12.30 -18.26
CA THR A 368 37.37 12.00 -19.65
C THR A 368 35.86 11.93 -19.77
N VAL A 369 35.25 12.99 -20.30
CA VAL A 369 33.83 13.14 -20.57
C VAL A 369 33.47 12.35 -21.83
N THR A 370 32.67 11.31 -21.65
CA THR A 370 32.09 10.48 -22.71
C THR A 370 30.58 10.77 -22.86
N GLY A 371 29.99 10.37 -23.99
CA GLY A 371 28.56 10.52 -24.27
C GLY A 371 28.23 11.56 -25.35
N ARG A 372 27.35 12.52 -25.01
CA ARG A 372 26.79 13.51 -25.96
C ARG A 372 26.38 14.85 -25.37
N ALA A 373 26.12 14.89 -24.07
CA ALA A 373 25.57 16.05 -23.40
C ALA A 373 25.81 15.96 -21.89
N ARG A 374 25.83 17.10 -21.20
CA ARG A 374 25.72 17.22 -19.75
C ARG A 374 24.97 18.49 -19.39
N THR A 375 24.13 18.42 -18.37
CA THR A 375 23.57 19.62 -17.73
C THR A 375 24.67 20.32 -16.95
N LEU A 376 25.10 21.51 -17.40
CA LEU A 376 26.04 22.37 -16.69
C LEU A 376 25.28 23.10 -15.58
N SER A 377 25.47 22.64 -14.34
CA SER A 377 24.70 23.05 -13.18
C SER A 377 25.61 23.54 -12.07
N VAL A 378 25.35 24.76 -11.61
CA VAL A 378 25.93 25.36 -10.40
C VAL A 378 24.88 25.33 -9.29
N SER A 379 25.30 25.02 -8.07
CA SER A 379 24.55 25.39 -6.86
C SER A 379 25.45 26.18 -5.91
N ALA A 380 24.83 27.04 -5.10
CA ALA A 380 25.54 27.87 -4.13
C ALA A 380 24.69 28.01 -2.86
N ASN A 381 25.34 28.30 -1.72
CA ASN A 381 24.63 28.65 -0.49
C ASN A 381 24.19 30.13 -0.44
N TYR A 382 24.42 30.90 -1.49
CA TYR A 382 24.04 32.31 -1.64
C TYR A 382 23.11 32.53 -2.84
N PRO A 383 22.33 33.63 -2.91
CA PRO A 383 21.46 33.92 -4.04
C PRO A 383 22.28 34.24 -5.30
N ILE A 384 22.05 33.47 -6.37
CA ILE A 384 22.71 33.64 -7.68
C ILE A 384 21.91 34.64 -8.52
N GLN A 385 22.59 35.65 -9.06
CA GLN A 385 22.03 36.60 -10.04
C GLN A 385 22.21 36.08 -11.48
N SER A 386 23.40 35.57 -11.81
CA SER A 386 23.67 34.99 -13.13
C SER A 386 24.84 34.00 -13.09
N VAL A 387 24.86 33.07 -14.05
CA VAL A 387 25.95 32.12 -14.28
C VAL A 387 26.45 32.28 -15.70
N ARG A 388 27.76 32.16 -15.92
CA ARG A 388 28.35 32.06 -17.25
C ARG A 388 29.35 30.92 -17.31
N PHE A 389 29.18 30.06 -18.31
CA PHE A 389 30.10 28.97 -18.63
C PHE A 389 31.01 29.41 -19.77
N TYR A 390 32.33 29.26 -19.60
CA TYR A 390 33.33 29.55 -20.62
C TYR A 390 34.09 28.28 -20.97
N LEU A 391 34.02 27.84 -22.23
CA LEU A 391 34.78 26.73 -22.77
C LEU A 391 35.94 27.30 -23.60
N ASP A 392 37.18 26.98 -23.21
CA ASP A 392 38.41 27.47 -23.85
C ASP A 392 38.44 29.01 -24.00
N GLY A 393 37.97 29.69 -22.96
CA GLY A 393 37.86 31.16 -22.88
C GLY A 393 36.67 31.77 -23.64
N ARG A 394 35.94 31.00 -24.46
CA ARG A 394 34.75 31.47 -25.18
C ARG A 394 33.49 31.25 -24.36
N LEU A 395 32.56 32.19 -24.37
CA LEU A 395 31.27 32.04 -23.70
C LEU A 395 30.49 30.89 -24.36
N LEU A 396 30.20 29.84 -23.58
CA LEU A 396 29.41 28.68 -23.98
C LEU A 396 27.92 28.89 -23.68
N ALA A 397 27.60 29.41 -22.49
CA ALA A 397 26.23 29.71 -22.06
C ALA A 397 26.20 30.75 -20.93
N SER A 398 25.05 31.42 -20.77
CA SER A 398 24.79 32.46 -19.76
C SER A 398 23.57 32.17 -18.87
N GLU A 399 23.21 30.90 -18.73
CA GLU A 399 22.09 30.41 -17.92
C GLU A 399 22.53 29.20 -17.08
N ASN A 400 21.89 28.98 -15.94
CA ASN A 400 22.19 27.84 -15.06
C ASN A 400 21.34 26.62 -15.45
N ASN A 401 21.86 25.41 -15.22
CA ASN A 401 21.31 24.14 -15.70
C ASN A 401 21.29 24.03 -17.25
N TYR A 402 22.25 24.67 -17.91
CA TYR A 402 22.37 24.67 -19.37
C TYR A 402 22.60 23.24 -19.90
N TRP A 403 21.79 22.81 -20.86
CA TRP A 403 21.95 21.51 -21.53
C TRP A 403 23.04 21.60 -22.61
N TRP A 404 24.29 21.42 -22.21
CA TRP A 404 25.43 21.46 -23.11
C TRP A 404 25.56 20.16 -23.89
N THR A 405 25.42 20.22 -25.21
CA THR A 405 25.70 19.12 -26.16
C THR A 405 27.10 19.23 -26.75
N TYR A 406 27.76 18.09 -26.99
CA TYR A 406 29.10 17.96 -27.57
C TYR A 406 29.21 16.60 -28.29
N GLY A 407 30.16 16.45 -29.21
CA GLY A 407 30.36 15.22 -29.97
C GLY A 407 31.75 15.06 -30.57
N PRO A 408 31.94 14.18 -31.58
CA PRO A 408 33.27 13.78 -32.03
C PRO A 408 34.11 14.91 -32.63
N GLN A 409 33.47 15.94 -33.18
CA GLN A 409 34.12 17.20 -33.61
C GLN A 409 34.72 18.01 -32.45
N ASP A 410 34.22 17.81 -31.23
CA ASP A 410 34.65 18.45 -29.99
C ASP A 410 35.62 17.54 -29.20
N ASN A 411 36.14 16.45 -29.80
CA ASN A 411 37.08 15.56 -29.12
C ASN A 411 38.46 16.21 -28.94
N GLY A 412 38.83 16.48 -27.69
CA GLY A 412 40.08 17.14 -27.35
C GLY A 412 40.26 17.31 -25.85
N THR A 413 41.33 18.00 -25.45
CA THR A 413 41.49 18.52 -24.08
C THR A 413 40.96 19.95 -24.04
N HIS A 414 40.09 20.23 -23.08
CA HIS A 414 39.36 21.49 -22.95
C HIS A 414 39.48 22.04 -21.53
N THR A 415 39.19 23.33 -21.40
CA THR A 415 39.16 24.06 -20.13
C THR A 415 37.77 24.69 -19.93
N LEU A 416 37.10 24.32 -18.84
CA LEU A 416 35.82 24.92 -18.45
C LEU A 416 36.02 25.87 -17.26
N ARG A 417 35.72 27.16 -17.43
CA ARG A 417 35.70 28.15 -16.34
C ARG A 417 34.27 28.63 -16.14
N VAL A 418 33.84 28.74 -14.88
CA VAL A 418 32.48 29.16 -14.52
C VAL A 418 32.53 30.46 -13.73
N GLU A 419 31.82 31.48 -14.17
CA GLU A 419 31.56 32.71 -13.39
C GLU A 419 30.16 32.63 -12.78
N VAL A 420 30.05 32.97 -11.50
CA VAL A 420 28.79 32.95 -10.74
C VAL A 420 28.65 34.27 -10.01
N THR A 421 27.84 35.17 -10.55
CA THR A 421 27.53 36.46 -9.93
C THR A 421 26.46 36.27 -8.86
N ALA A 422 26.76 36.63 -7.62
CA ALA A 422 25.81 36.72 -6.53
C ALA A 422 24.96 38.00 -6.63
N THR A 423 23.80 38.06 -5.97
CA THR A 423 22.90 39.23 -6.03
C THR A 423 23.44 40.49 -5.37
N ASP A 424 24.58 40.42 -4.67
CA ASP A 424 25.34 41.56 -4.16
C ASP A 424 26.41 42.08 -5.14
N GLY A 425 26.48 41.50 -6.35
CA GLY A 425 27.44 41.83 -7.41
C GLY A 425 28.79 41.12 -7.29
N ARG A 426 29.04 40.31 -6.25
CA ARG A 426 30.29 39.55 -6.13
C ARG A 426 30.35 38.43 -7.17
N VAL A 427 31.49 38.30 -7.86
CA VAL A 427 31.71 37.23 -8.85
C VAL A 427 32.60 36.14 -8.25
N HIS A 428 32.02 34.96 -8.08
CA HIS A 428 32.75 33.75 -7.70
C HIS A 428 33.17 33.01 -8.97
N THR A 429 34.43 32.56 -9.05
CA THR A 429 34.94 31.81 -10.20
C THR A 429 35.26 30.38 -9.79
N VAL A 430 34.84 29.41 -10.60
CA VAL A 430 35.24 28.00 -10.48
C VAL A 430 36.08 27.62 -11.71
N GLY A 431 37.19 26.92 -11.48
CA GLY A 431 38.13 26.55 -12.54
C GLY A 431 39.16 27.64 -12.87
N PRO A 432 39.83 27.55 -14.04
CA PRO A 432 39.56 26.60 -15.12
C PRO A 432 39.72 25.14 -14.68
N ILE A 433 38.75 24.31 -15.06
CA ILE A 433 38.76 22.86 -14.89
C ILE A 433 39.28 22.26 -16.20
N THR A 434 40.39 21.53 -16.18
CA THR A 434 40.92 20.83 -17.35
C THR A 434 40.30 19.45 -17.45
N PHE A 435 39.79 19.10 -18.61
CA PHE A 435 39.15 17.81 -18.86
C PHE A 435 39.32 17.40 -20.33
N ARG A 436 38.96 16.17 -20.67
CA ARG A 436 39.01 15.65 -22.04
C ARG A 436 37.61 15.28 -22.51
N ILE A 437 37.22 15.69 -23.71
CA ILE A 437 36.07 15.12 -24.42
C ILE A 437 36.56 13.93 -25.24
N ALA A 438 35.93 12.77 -25.05
CA ALA A 438 36.19 11.57 -25.85
C ALA A 438 34.86 10.87 -26.15
N THR A 439 34.32 11.15 -27.33
CA THR A 439 33.02 10.67 -27.80
C THR A 439 33.15 10.01 -29.16
N GLU A 440 32.36 8.98 -29.39
CA GLU A 440 32.20 8.34 -30.69
C GLU A 440 30.88 8.80 -31.32
N PRO A 441 30.71 8.71 -32.66
CA PRO A 441 29.44 9.00 -33.31
C PRO A 441 28.30 8.17 -32.68
N GLY A 442 27.31 8.86 -32.12
CA GLY A 442 26.20 8.25 -31.41
C GLY A 442 24.85 8.87 -31.78
N LEU A 443 23.80 8.06 -31.72
CA LEU A 443 22.41 8.46 -31.79
C LEU A 443 21.65 7.74 -30.68
N TRP A 444 20.78 8.47 -29.98
CA TRP A 444 19.92 7.89 -28.96
C TRP A 444 18.51 8.44 -29.11
N MET A 445 17.54 7.53 -29.06
CA MET A 445 16.11 7.77 -29.10
C MET A 445 15.54 8.01 -27.69
N TYR A 446 14.41 8.71 -27.64
CA TYR A 446 13.63 9.02 -26.43
C TYR A 446 12.15 8.74 -26.70
N GLY A 447 11.34 8.65 -25.64
CA GLY A 447 9.88 8.42 -25.73
C GLY A 447 9.49 6.93 -25.77
N VAL A 448 10.42 6.06 -26.17
CA VAL A 448 10.33 4.61 -26.00
C VAL A 448 11.57 4.09 -25.25
N GLY A 449 11.37 3.25 -24.23
CA GLY A 449 12.44 2.68 -23.39
C GLY A 449 12.46 1.15 -23.38
N PRO A 450 13.58 0.52 -22.96
CA PRO A 450 13.72 -0.94 -22.93
C PRO A 450 12.66 -1.59 -22.03
N GLY A 451 12.05 -2.69 -22.50
CA GLY A 451 11.05 -3.43 -21.73
C GLY A 451 9.70 -2.71 -21.53
N GLN A 452 9.52 -1.52 -22.12
CA GLN A 452 8.24 -0.82 -22.13
C GLN A 452 7.17 -1.65 -22.84
N VAL A 453 5.94 -1.66 -22.31
CA VAL A 453 4.79 -2.21 -23.02
C VAL A 453 3.97 -1.09 -23.65
N ILE A 454 3.86 -1.15 -24.99
CA ILE A 454 3.14 -0.18 -25.80
C ILE A 454 1.71 -0.68 -26.02
N THR A 455 0.73 0.06 -25.49
CA THR A 455 -0.70 -0.27 -25.56
C THR A 455 -1.50 0.66 -26.47
N GLY A 456 -0.83 1.48 -27.28
CA GLY A 456 -1.45 2.50 -28.12
C GLY A 456 -0.40 3.29 -28.91
N GLN A 457 -0.72 4.55 -29.22
CA GLN A 457 0.21 5.46 -29.86
C GLN A 457 1.32 5.90 -28.89
N VAL A 458 2.56 5.98 -29.38
CA VAL A 458 3.72 6.58 -28.70
C VAL A 458 4.31 7.68 -29.55
N GLU A 459 4.90 8.68 -28.91
CA GLU A 459 5.78 9.65 -29.56
C GLU A 459 7.23 9.29 -29.30
N MET A 460 8.10 9.46 -30.29
CA MET A 460 9.55 9.29 -30.16
C MET A 460 10.31 10.38 -30.92
N PHE A 461 11.49 10.72 -30.43
CA PHE A 461 12.46 11.56 -31.12
C PHE A 461 13.88 11.08 -30.83
N ALA A 462 14.86 11.44 -31.65
CA ALA A 462 16.26 11.13 -31.39
C ALA A 462 17.15 12.36 -31.53
N MET A 463 18.31 12.30 -30.87
CA MET A 463 19.33 13.35 -30.87
C MET A 463 20.71 12.73 -31.11
N PRO A 464 21.35 12.94 -32.27
CA PRO A 464 22.73 12.56 -32.50
C PRO A 464 23.71 13.51 -31.79
N ASN A 465 24.96 13.08 -31.62
CA ASN A 465 26.07 13.98 -31.23
C ASN A 465 26.91 14.47 -32.42
N VAL A 466 26.64 13.94 -33.63
CA VAL A 466 27.26 14.33 -34.90
C VAL A 466 26.30 15.18 -35.75
N PRO A 467 26.81 16.02 -36.68
CA PRO A 467 25.98 16.74 -37.64
C PRO A 467 25.05 15.82 -38.43
N ALA A 468 23.77 16.19 -38.49
CA ALA A 468 22.69 15.47 -39.15
C ALA A 468 21.56 16.44 -39.53
N ASP A 469 20.81 16.12 -40.59
CA ASP A 469 19.67 16.90 -41.09
C ASP A 469 18.34 16.11 -41.06
N GLU A 470 18.40 14.78 -41.19
CA GLU A 470 17.24 13.88 -41.12
C GLU A 470 17.48 12.73 -40.13
N VAL A 471 16.46 12.36 -39.35
CA VAL A 471 16.38 11.08 -38.63
C VAL A 471 15.24 10.24 -39.20
N ARG A 472 15.51 8.96 -39.48
CA ARG A 472 14.52 7.96 -39.90
C ARG A 472 14.33 6.93 -38.78
N TYR A 473 13.09 6.58 -38.47
CA TYR A 473 12.74 5.70 -37.37
C TYR A 473 12.13 4.40 -37.92
N TYR A 474 12.50 3.25 -37.37
CA TYR A 474 12.06 1.94 -37.86
C TYR A 474 11.58 1.03 -36.75
N ALA A 475 10.60 0.19 -37.06
CA ALA A 475 10.17 -0.93 -36.24
C ALA A 475 10.43 -2.24 -36.99
N VAL A 476 10.94 -3.26 -36.29
CA VAL A 476 11.22 -4.59 -36.83
C VAL A 476 10.53 -5.65 -35.99
N GLN A 477 9.85 -6.58 -36.64
CA GLN A 477 9.29 -7.79 -36.02
C GLN A 477 9.34 -8.95 -37.03
N ASN A 478 9.75 -10.14 -36.59
CA ASN A 478 9.87 -11.35 -37.43
C ASN A 478 10.72 -11.16 -38.71
N GLY A 479 11.70 -10.24 -38.67
CA GLY A 479 12.54 -9.88 -39.82
C GLY A 479 11.93 -8.85 -40.78
N GLU A 480 10.65 -8.53 -40.66
CA GLU A 480 10.00 -7.46 -41.43
C GLU A 480 10.35 -6.09 -40.83
N ARG A 481 10.97 -5.20 -41.61
CA ARG A 481 11.30 -3.82 -41.22
C ARG A 481 10.32 -2.82 -41.83
N ILE A 482 9.71 -2.01 -40.96
CA ILE A 482 8.77 -0.95 -41.30
C ILE A 482 9.44 0.41 -41.02
N LEU A 483 9.36 1.36 -41.96
CA LEU A 483 9.67 2.77 -41.70
C LEU A 483 8.49 3.39 -40.94
N ILE A 484 8.73 3.85 -39.71
CA ILE A 484 7.74 4.58 -38.90
C ILE A 484 7.50 5.97 -39.50
N GLY A 485 8.58 6.63 -39.92
CA GLY A 485 8.58 7.95 -40.53
C GLY A 485 9.98 8.56 -40.49
N SER A 486 10.11 9.78 -41.00
CA SER A 486 11.31 10.60 -40.83
C SER A 486 10.97 12.03 -40.43
N ALA A 487 11.92 12.68 -39.76
CA ALA A 487 11.78 14.04 -39.25
C ALA A 487 13.16 14.73 -39.14
N GLY A 488 13.16 16.06 -39.01
CA GLY A 488 14.36 16.80 -38.62
C GLY A 488 14.80 16.49 -37.18
N LEU A 489 15.98 16.95 -36.79
CA LEU A 489 16.48 16.77 -35.42
C LEU A 489 15.49 17.30 -34.37
N THR A 490 15.43 16.63 -33.22
CA THR A 490 14.54 16.90 -32.06
C THR A 490 13.02 16.87 -32.33
N HIS A 491 12.58 16.80 -33.59
CA HIS A 491 11.17 16.67 -33.94
C HIS A 491 10.66 15.27 -33.59
N LYS A 492 9.45 15.21 -33.04
CA LYS A 492 8.77 13.96 -32.70
C LYS A 492 8.17 13.31 -33.94
N VAL A 493 8.28 11.99 -34.03
CA VAL A 493 7.40 11.15 -34.85
C VAL A 493 6.46 10.37 -33.93
N SER A 494 5.24 10.10 -34.41
CA SER A 494 4.28 9.25 -33.70
C SER A 494 4.25 7.85 -34.33
N TRP A 495 4.15 6.81 -33.51
CA TRP A 495 3.98 5.43 -33.95
C TRP A 495 2.84 4.76 -33.20
N THR A 496 2.07 3.92 -33.91
CA THR A 496 1.17 2.94 -33.30
C THR A 496 1.57 1.58 -33.85
N PRO A 497 1.83 0.56 -33.01
CA PRO A 497 2.17 -0.78 -33.50
C PRO A 497 1.03 -1.32 -34.39
N PRO A 498 1.32 -1.86 -35.59
CA PRO A 498 0.28 -2.40 -36.47
C PRO A 498 -0.25 -3.77 -36.02
N ARG A 499 0.50 -4.46 -35.15
CA ARG A 499 0.15 -5.75 -34.53
C ARG A 499 0.92 -5.93 -33.22
N GLY A 500 0.42 -6.81 -32.34
CA GLY A 500 1.03 -7.10 -31.04
C GLY A 500 2.31 -7.95 -31.12
N GLY A 501 2.87 -8.29 -29.96
CA GLY A 501 4.08 -9.09 -29.81
C GLY A 501 5.34 -8.24 -29.62
N GLU A 502 6.51 -8.89 -29.61
CA GLU A 502 7.79 -8.19 -29.45
C GLU A 502 8.16 -7.38 -30.69
N TRP A 503 8.74 -6.20 -30.49
CA TRP A 503 9.22 -5.29 -31.51
C TRP A 503 10.61 -4.78 -31.15
N MET A 504 11.46 -4.63 -32.18
CA MET A 504 12.75 -3.98 -32.08
C MET A 504 12.65 -2.62 -32.79
N ILE A 505 12.81 -1.52 -32.05
CA ILE A 505 12.72 -0.16 -32.59
C ILE A 505 14.11 0.48 -32.58
N TYR A 506 14.49 1.10 -33.69
CA TYR A 506 15.76 1.82 -33.81
C TYR A 506 15.61 3.02 -34.75
N ALA A 507 16.58 3.93 -34.73
CA ALA A 507 16.63 5.07 -35.63
C ALA A 507 17.98 5.20 -36.34
N ASP A 508 17.99 5.83 -37.51
CA ASP A 508 19.16 6.18 -38.32
C ASP A 508 19.22 7.71 -38.50
N ALA A 509 20.37 8.33 -38.26
CA ALA A 509 20.62 9.74 -38.54
C ALA A 509 21.44 9.92 -39.82
N PHE A 510 20.98 10.82 -40.69
CA PHE A 510 21.58 11.14 -41.98
C PHE A 510 22.07 12.59 -41.98
N TYR A 511 23.09 12.87 -42.79
CA TYR A 511 23.51 14.22 -43.17
C TYR A 511 23.76 14.24 -44.67
N GLN A 512 23.10 15.15 -45.39
CA GLN A 512 23.16 15.27 -46.85
C GLN A 512 22.88 13.93 -47.55
N GLY A 513 21.92 13.16 -47.02
CA GLY A 513 21.53 11.84 -47.51
C GLY A 513 22.48 10.68 -47.17
N GLN A 514 23.65 10.94 -46.57
CA GLN A 514 24.56 9.89 -46.09
C GLN A 514 24.22 9.48 -44.65
N LEU A 515 24.10 8.17 -44.39
CA LEU A 515 24.00 7.64 -43.02
C LEU A 515 25.26 8.05 -42.22
N LYS A 516 25.06 8.56 -41.00
CA LYS A 516 26.15 8.94 -40.09
C LYS A 516 26.23 8.04 -38.87
N VAL A 517 25.09 7.64 -38.32
CA VAL A 517 25.01 6.79 -37.13
C VAL A 517 23.59 6.23 -36.94
N SER A 518 23.48 5.06 -36.33
CA SER A 518 22.22 4.43 -35.91
C SER A 518 22.12 4.35 -34.38
N THR A 519 20.93 4.18 -33.82
CA THR A 519 20.77 3.81 -32.42
C THR A 519 21.08 2.33 -32.20
N GLU A 520 21.47 1.97 -30.97
CA GLU A 520 21.21 0.61 -30.49
C GLU A 520 19.71 0.29 -30.56
N PRO A 521 19.32 -0.98 -30.80
CA PRO A 521 17.93 -1.38 -30.85
C PRO A 521 17.27 -1.39 -29.46
N ILE A 522 16.11 -0.74 -29.35
CA ILE A 522 15.26 -0.78 -28.16
C ILE A 522 14.20 -1.87 -28.33
N TYR A 523 14.22 -2.86 -27.45
CA TYR A 523 13.25 -3.95 -27.43
C TYR A 523 12.05 -3.60 -26.56
N VAL A 524 10.84 -3.74 -27.13
CA VAL A 524 9.56 -3.44 -26.49
C VAL A 524 8.47 -4.43 -26.88
N ARG A 525 7.45 -4.54 -26.05
CA ARG A 525 6.29 -5.40 -26.31
C ARG A 525 5.09 -4.55 -26.72
N ALA A 526 4.49 -4.83 -27.88
CA ALA A 526 3.20 -4.25 -28.25
C ALA A 526 2.06 -5.14 -27.73
N TYR A 527 1.13 -4.57 -26.98
CA TYR A 527 -0.11 -5.24 -26.57
C TYR A 527 -1.31 -4.40 -26.97
N LEU A 528 -1.99 -4.82 -28.03
CA LEU A 528 -3.15 -4.12 -28.63
C LEU A 528 -4.50 -4.74 -28.22
N GLY A 529 -4.50 -5.63 -27.23
CA GLY A 529 -5.72 -6.20 -26.66
C GLY A 529 -6.34 -5.27 -25.61
N PRO A 530 -7.50 -5.66 -25.03
CA PRO A 530 -8.09 -4.92 -23.92
C PRO A 530 -7.18 -5.00 -22.69
N THR A 531 -6.84 -3.86 -22.10
CA THR A 531 -6.11 -3.80 -20.83
C THR A 531 -7.06 -3.51 -19.67
N TYR A 532 -6.85 -4.17 -18.53
CA TYR A 532 -7.68 -4.01 -17.34
C TYR A 532 -7.01 -3.06 -16.33
N GLY A 533 -7.75 -2.04 -15.90
CA GLY A 533 -7.36 -1.15 -14.81
C GLY A 533 -7.74 -1.72 -13.44
N PRO A 534 -7.21 -1.14 -12.34
CA PRO A 534 -7.57 -1.54 -10.97
C PRO A 534 -9.08 -1.55 -10.72
N GLN A 535 -9.53 -2.43 -9.83
CA GLN A 535 -10.96 -2.66 -9.56
C GLN A 535 -11.28 -2.51 -8.06
N PRO A 536 -12.54 -2.15 -7.71
CA PRO A 536 -12.97 -2.07 -6.34
C PRO A 536 -13.19 -3.47 -5.73
N ILE A 537 -12.72 -3.67 -4.50
CA ILE A 537 -12.93 -4.92 -3.75
C ILE A 537 -14.28 -4.97 -3.02
N VAL A 538 -14.77 -3.80 -2.60
CA VAL A 538 -16.09 -3.53 -2.04
C VAL A 538 -16.48 -2.09 -2.33
N GLU A 539 -17.75 -1.70 -2.09
CA GLU A 539 -18.16 -0.29 -2.07
C GLU A 539 -17.27 0.55 -1.13
N LYS A 540 -16.85 1.74 -1.59
CA LYS A 540 -15.96 2.65 -0.84
C LYS A 540 -16.42 2.91 0.60
N SER A 541 -17.72 3.07 0.81
CA SER A 541 -18.37 3.27 2.11
C SER A 541 -18.19 2.10 3.08
N ARG A 542 -18.16 0.86 2.57
CA ARG A 542 -18.03 -0.39 3.35
C ARG A 542 -16.58 -0.79 3.59
N PHE A 543 -15.61 -0.21 2.87
CA PHE A 543 -14.20 -0.64 2.94
C PHE A 543 -13.60 -0.53 4.34
N LYS A 544 -13.95 0.52 5.11
CA LYS A 544 -13.46 0.69 6.48
C LYS A 544 -13.83 -0.50 7.37
N ASP A 545 -15.08 -0.93 7.30
CA ASP A 545 -15.62 -1.98 8.17
C ASP A 545 -15.18 -3.36 7.68
N PHE A 546 -15.09 -3.56 6.36
CA PHE A 546 -14.43 -4.72 5.74
C PHE A 546 -12.98 -4.89 6.23
N ALA A 547 -12.18 -3.83 6.19
CA ALA A 547 -10.81 -3.82 6.66
C ALA A 547 -10.70 -4.03 8.18
N ALA A 548 -11.57 -3.38 8.97
CA ALA A 548 -11.61 -3.52 10.42
C ALA A 548 -11.86 -4.96 10.88
N ASN A 549 -12.72 -5.72 10.18
CA ASN A 549 -12.97 -7.13 10.49
C ASN A 549 -11.73 -8.02 10.34
N LEU A 550 -10.77 -7.65 9.48
CA LEU A 550 -9.48 -8.32 9.34
C LEU A 550 -8.48 -7.81 10.40
N ALA A 551 -8.41 -6.49 10.56
CA ALA A 551 -7.48 -5.79 11.44
C ALA A 551 -7.65 -6.13 12.92
N VAL A 552 -8.89 -6.16 13.43
CA VAL A 552 -9.17 -6.38 14.87
C VAL A 552 -8.82 -7.81 15.30
N ALA A 553 -8.95 -8.80 14.40
CA ALA A 553 -8.48 -10.16 14.67
C ALA A 553 -6.94 -10.21 14.76
N SER A 554 -6.25 -9.59 13.78
CA SER A 554 -4.78 -9.46 13.75
C SER A 554 -4.24 -8.74 15.00
N TYR A 555 -4.89 -7.66 15.44
CA TYR A 555 -4.53 -6.93 16.66
C TYR A 555 -4.70 -7.78 17.92
N ARG A 556 -5.83 -8.47 18.07
CA ARG A 556 -6.07 -9.37 19.22
C ARG A 556 -5.15 -10.60 19.22
N GLU A 557 -4.56 -10.96 18.09
CA GLU A 557 -3.59 -12.04 17.98
C GLU A 557 -2.17 -11.58 18.29
N THR A 558 -1.71 -10.48 17.68
CA THR A 558 -0.29 -10.10 17.62
C THR A 558 0.04 -8.77 18.30
N GLY A 559 -0.97 -7.99 18.66
CA GLY A 559 -0.79 -6.64 19.16
C GLY A 559 -0.27 -5.62 18.14
N MET A 560 -0.25 -5.95 16.85
CA MET A 560 -0.11 -4.95 15.78
C MET A 560 -1.41 -4.14 15.66
N SER A 561 -1.38 -2.83 15.87
CA SER A 561 -2.54 -1.93 15.87
C SER A 561 -3.49 -2.19 14.69
N ALA A 562 -4.79 -2.35 14.99
CA ALA A 562 -5.83 -2.48 13.98
C ALA A 562 -6.07 -1.14 13.27
N ALA A 563 -6.01 -0.03 14.03
CA ALA A 563 -6.09 1.32 13.48
C ALA A 563 -5.06 1.56 12.37
N LEU A 564 -3.82 1.14 12.62
CA LEU A 564 -2.70 1.29 11.68
C LEU A 564 -2.87 0.41 10.44
N GLN A 565 -3.23 -0.87 10.60
CA GLN A 565 -3.45 -1.78 9.47
C GLN A 565 -4.59 -1.29 8.55
N VAL A 566 -5.70 -0.79 9.11
CA VAL A 566 -6.79 -0.21 8.32
C VAL A 566 -6.36 1.08 7.62
N ALA A 567 -5.57 1.93 8.28
CA ALA A 567 -5.03 3.13 7.64
C ALA A 567 -4.09 2.83 6.46
N GLN A 568 -3.23 1.80 6.59
CA GLN A 568 -2.42 1.31 5.48
C GLN A 568 -3.31 0.80 4.34
N ALA A 569 -4.23 -0.12 4.60
CA ALA A 569 -5.12 -0.67 3.58
C ALA A 569 -5.93 0.44 2.85
N ILE A 570 -6.39 1.47 3.56
CA ILE A 570 -7.05 2.65 2.99
C ILE A 570 -6.12 3.43 2.05
N LEU A 571 -4.87 3.64 2.45
CA LEU A 571 -3.87 4.40 1.70
C LEU A 571 -3.41 3.65 0.43
N GLU A 572 -2.98 2.39 0.57
CA GLU A 572 -2.41 1.59 -0.53
C GLU A 572 -3.42 1.29 -1.65
N THR A 573 -4.72 1.17 -1.32
CA THR A 573 -5.78 0.80 -2.28
C THR A 573 -6.75 1.94 -2.61
N GLY A 574 -6.50 3.14 -2.07
CA GLY A 574 -7.40 4.29 -2.20
C GLY A 574 -8.85 3.97 -1.78
N TRP A 575 -9.03 3.48 -0.55
CA TRP A 575 -10.29 2.98 0.01
C TRP A 575 -10.83 1.70 -0.68
N GLY A 576 -9.95 0.76 -1.01
CA GLY A 576 -10.31 -0.50 -1.66
C GLY A 576 -10.80 -0.36 -3.10
N GLN A 577 -10.69 0.83 -3.70
CA GLN A 577 -11.23 1.12 -5.03
C GLN A 577 -10.22 0.84 -6.15
N TYR A 578 -8.93 0.79 -5.82
CA TYR A 578 -7.82 0.61 -6.75
C TYR A 578 -7.02 -0.66 -6.41
N VAL A 579 -7.69 -1.77 -6.09
CA VAL A 579 -6.99 -3.04 -5.89
C VAL A 579 -6.45 -3.52 -7.25
N PRO A 580 -5.17 -3.93 -7.34
CA PRO A 580 -4.59 -4.35 -8.61
C PRO A 580 -5.34 -5.51 -9.26
N VAL A 581 -5.37 -5.53 -10.58
CA VAL A 581 -5.77 -6.67 -11.39
C VAL A 581 -4.67 -6.96 -12.40
N ASP A 582 -4.65 -8.18 -12.93
CA ASP A 582 -3.77 -8.50 -14.04
C ASP A 582 -4.17 -7.71 -15.28
N LYS A 583 -3.23 -6.89 -15.76
CA LYS A 583 -3.36 -5.95 -16.86
C LYS A 583 -3.86 -6.58 -18.17
N TYR A 584 -3.67 -7.89 -18.35
CA TYR A 584 -3.93 -8.59 -19.62
C TYR A 584 -5.09 -9.58 -19.56
N THR A 585 -5.36 -10.16 -18.39
CA THR A 585 -6.40 -11.19 -18.17
C THR A 585 -7.56 -10.72 -17.30
N GLY A 586 -7.43 -9.57 -16.64
CA GLY A 586 -8.43 -9.05 -15.69
C GLY A 586 -8.53 -9.84 -14.38
N LYS A 587 -7.62 -10.80 -14.14
CA LYS A 587 -7.52 -11.58 -12.90
C LYS A 587 -7.37 -10.64 -11.70
N PHE A 588 -8.37 -10.61 -10.83
CA PHE A 588 -8.32 -9.81 -9.60
C PHE A 588 -7.24 -10.32 -8.64
N SER A 589 -6.47 -9.43 -8.02
CA SER A 589 -5.31 -9.81 -7.19
C SER A 589 -5.65 -10.10 -5.73
N ASN A 590 -6.74 -9.53 -5.19
CA ASN A 590 -6.99 -9.41 -3.75
C ASN A 590 -5.87 -8.70 -2.94
N ASN A 591 -4.90 -8.04 -3.59
CA ASN A 591 -3.71 -7.47 -2.96
C ASN A 591 -4.01 -6.11 -2.32
N LEU A 592 -4.16 -6.10 -1.00
CA LEU A 592 -4.55 -4.90 -0.23
C LEU A 592 -3.39 -3.99 0.18
N PHE A 593 -2.14 -4.38 -0.12
CA PHE A 593 -0.93 -3.73 0.42
C PHE A 593 0.20 -3.55 -0.61
N GLY A 594 -0.11 -3.66 -1.91
CA GLY A 594 0.85 -3.42 -3.00
C GLY A 594 2.04 -4.39 -3.08
N ILE A 595 1.98 -5.54 -2.40
CA ILE A 595 3.15 -6.41 -2.21
C ILE A 595 3.58 -7.04 -3.55
N LYS A 596 4.85 -6.88 -3.93
CA LYS A 596 5.44 -7.43 -5.18
C LYS A 596 5.82 -8.92 -5.07
N GLY A 597 5.92 -9.59 -6.22
CA GLY A 597 6.31 -11.00 -6.35
C GLY A 597 5.11 -11.97 -6.40
N GLN A 598 5.33 -13.22 -6.01
CA GLN A 598 4.35 -14.30 -6.07
C GLN A 598 3.61 -14.51 -4.74
N GLY A 599 2.28 -14.66 -4.77
CA GLY A 599 1.41 -14.96 -3.64
C GLY A 599 0.74 -16.35 -3.74
N SER A 600 -0.24 -16.60 -2.88
CA SER A 600 -0.99 -17.87 -2.77
C SER A 600 -1.81 -18.24 -4.01
N ALA A 601 -2.22 -17.26 -4.83
CA ALA A 601 -2.82 -17.45 -6.15
C ALA A 601 -1.83 -17.12 -7.29
N GLY A 602 -0.52 -17.17 -7.02
CA GLY A 602 0.54 -16.80 -7.96
C GLY A 602 0.75 -15.28 -8.06
N SER A 603 1.08 -14.80 -9.25
CA SER A 603 1.27 -13.37 -9.54
C SER A 603 0.09 -12.80 -10.35
N ILE A 604 0.02 -11.47 -10.42
CA ILE A 604 -0.60 -10.69 -11.50
C ILE A 604 0.44 -9.74 -12.10
N VAL A 605 0.31 -9.40 -13.38
CA VAL A 605 1.13 -8.35 -14.01
C VAL A 605 0.41 -7.01 -13.92
N SER A 606 1.05 -5.99 -13.36
CA SER A 606 0.55 -4.61 -13.34
C SER A 606 1.64 -3.62 -13.71
N THR A 607 1.25 -2.41 -14.07
CA THR A 607 2.15 -1.33 -14.49
C THR A 607 2.92 -0.74 -13.30
N THR A 608 4.22 -0.50 -13.48
CA THR A 608 5.08 0.32 -12.60
C THR A 608 5.90 1.32 -13.43
N TRP A 609 6.57 2.26 -12.75
CA TRP A 609 7.45 3.25 -13.38
C TRP A 609 8.91 2.95 -13.03
N GLU A 610 9.78 2.89 -14.03
CA GLU A 610 11.23 2.74 -13.86
C GLU A 610 11.97 3.90 -14.51
N VAL A 611 13.13 4.28 -13.97
CA VAL A 611 13.91 5.44 -14.44
C VAL A 611 15.20 4.98 -15.14
N TYR A 612 15.24 5.14 -16.46
CA TYR A 612 16.43 4.84 -17.27
C TYR A 612 17.00 6.13 -17.85
N ASN A 613 18.29 6.39 -17.64
CA ASN A 613 18.99 7.60 -18.10
C ASN A 613 18.30 8.93 -17.71
N GLY A 614 17.66 8.96 -16.53
CA GLY A 614 16.93 10.13 -16.02
C GLY A 614 15.50 10.30 -16.56
N GLN A 615 15.09 9.49 -17.54
CA GLN A 615 13.72 9.49 -18.08
C GLN A 615 12.90 8.36 -17.43
N SER A 616 11.65 8.64 -17.06
CA SER A 616 10.71 7.64 -16.54
C SER A 616 10.00 6.90 -17.68
N TYR A 617 9.85 5.58 -17.53
CA TYR A 617 9.19 4.69 -18.49
C TYR A 617 8.19 3.75 -17.81
N THR A 618 7.16 3.36 -18.56
CA THR A 618 6.08 2.48 -18.11
C THR A 618 6.43 1.02 -18.39
N VAL A 619 6.70 0.21 -17.36
CA VAL A 619 7.01 -1.22 -17.51
C VAL A 619 6.02 -2.10 -16.76
N ASP A 620 6.05 -3.39 -17.05
CA ASP A 620 5.31 -4.41 -16.32
C ASP A 620 6.09 -4.89 -15.10
N ALA A 621 5.39 -5.13 -13.98
CA ALA A 621 5.94 -5.77 -12.79
C ALA A 621 4.95 -6.76 -12.18
N GLU A 622 5.48 -7.80 -11.53
CA GLU A 622 4.66 -8.80 -10.84
C GLU A 622 4.29 -8.36 -9.41
N PHE A 623 2.99 -8.43 -9.13
CA PHE A 623 2.41 -8.24 -7.81
C PHE A 623 1.75 -9.53 -7.33
N ARG A 624 1.75 -9.75 -6.00
CA ARG A 624 1.19 -10.96 -5.42
C ARG A 624 -0.31 -11.05 -5.70
N ALA A 625 -0.76 -12.22 -6.07
CA ALA A 625 -2.16 -12.58 -6.17
C ALA A 625 -2.54 -13.52 -5.03
N TYR A 626 -3.74 -13.37 -4.50
CA TYR A 626 -4.27 -14.19 -3.42
C TYR A 626 -5.66 -14.73 -3.78
N ASN A 627 -6.03 -15.88 -3.22
CA ASN A 627 -7.32 -16.52 -3.42
C ASN A 627 -8.44 -15.69 -2.78
N ASP A 628 -8.16 -15.11 -1.60
CA ASP A 628 -9.06 -14.18 -0.92
C ASP A 628 -8.27 -13.08 -0.14
N PRO A 629 -8.93 -11.98 0.29
CA PRO A 629 -8.24 -10.83 0.88
C PRO A 629 -7.62 -11.08 2.27
N ARG A 630 -8.04 -12.13 2.98
CA ARG A 630 -7.47 -12.55 4.28
C ARG A 630 -6.05 -13.05 4.10
N GLU A 631 -5.76 -13.77 3.01
CA GLU A 631 -4.41 -14.21 2.66
C GLU A 631 -3.49 -12.99 2.40
N SER A 632 -3.98 -11.95 1.72
CA SER A 632 -3.22 -10.69 1.54
C SER A 632 -2.95 -9.98 2.87
N TRP A 633 -3.87 -10.08 3.83
CA TRP A 633 -3.72 -9.49 5.16
C TRP A 633 -2.76 -10.30 6.05
N GLN A 634 -2.79 -11.63 5.92
CA GLN A 634 -1.87 -12.55 6.58
C GLN A 634 -0.43 -12.34 6.06
N ASP A 635 -0.21 -12.25 4.75
CA ASP A 635 1.11 -12.03 4.16
C ASP A 635 1.69 -10.64 4.50
N HIS A 636 0.84 -9.60 4.61
CA HIS A 636 1.25 -8.28 5.14
C HIS A 636 1.68 -8.36 6.62
N LYS A 637 0.91 -9.06 7.45
CA LYS A 637 1.24 -9.31 8.85
C LYS A 637 2.56 -10.10 8.97
N ASP A 638 2.74 -11.16 8.19
CA ASP A 638 3.95 -11.98 8.21
C ASP A 638 5.17 -11.21 7.68
N LEU A 639 5.01 -10.36 6.67
CA LEU A 639 6.06 -9.45 6.21
C LEU A 639 6.59 -8.56 7.35
N LEU A 640 5.70 -7.94 8.12
CA LEU A 640 6.07 -7.03 9.21
C LEU A 640 6.56 -7.76 10.46
N LEU A 641 6.02 -8.95 10.75
CA LEU A 641 6.36 -9.71 11.94
C LEU A 641 7.61 -10.61 11.79
N THR A 642 7.97 -11.06 10.57
CA THR A 642 9.13 -11.97 10.39
C THR A 642 10.39 -11.33 9.81
N ARG A 643 10.30 -10.23 9.03
CA ARG A 643 11.51 -9.69 8.38
C ARG A 643 12.39 -8.92 9.37
N PRO A 644 13.73 -9.07 9.31
CA PRO A 644 14.64 -8.43 10.28
C PRO A 644 14.48 -6.90 10.34
N TRP A 645 14.40 -6.23 9.19
CA TRP A 645 14.33 -4.77 9.10
C TRP A 645 13.08 -4.12 9.72
N TYR A 646 12.02 -4.91 9.99
CA TYR A 646 10.85 -4.46 10.76
C TYR A 646 10.96 -4.69 12.27
N GLU A 647 12.15 -4.98 12.83
CA GLU A 647 12.34 -5.03 14.28
C GLU A 647 11.97 -3.70 14.95
N VAL A 648 12.45 -2.58 14.39
CA VAL A 648 12.10 -1.20 14.82
C VAL A 648 10.62 -0.86 14.68
N PHE A 649 9.84 -1.68 13.95
CA PHE A 649 8.39 -1.59 13.92
C PHE A 649 7.76 -2.46 15.02
N ARG A 650 8.19 -3.73 15.16
CA ARG A 650 7.70 -4.67 16.19
C ARG A 650 7.85 -4.14 17.62
N GLU A 651 8.87 -3.34 17.91
CA GLU A 651 9.06 -2.73 19.22
C GLU A 651 8.00 -1.69 19.61
N VAL A 652 7.23 -1.17 18.63
CA VAL A 652 6.25 -0.10 18.83
C VAL A 652 4.88 -0.36 18.19
N MET A 653 4.69 -1.52 17.52
CA MET A 653 3.51 -1.82 16.68
C MET A 653 2.14 -1.77 17.38
N SER A 654 2.10 -1.82 18.72
CA SER A 654 0.88 -1.69 19.52
C SER A 654 0.41 -0.26 19.71
N ASP A 655 1.30 0.73 19.56
CA ASP A 655 0.91 2.13 19.48
C ASP A 655 0.76 2.52 18.00
N PRO A 656 -0.43 2.93 17.52
CA PRO A 656 -0.63 3.31 16.12
C PRO A 656 0.26 4.47 15.64
N VAL A 657 0.58 5.43 16.51
CA VAL A 657 1.35 6.63 16.15
C VAL A 657 2.84 6.29 16.02
N LEU A 658 3.42 5.63 17.02
CA LEU A 658 4.80 5.16 16.97
C LEU A 658 4.97 4.07 15.90
N GLY A 659 3.99 3.18 15.73
CA GLY A 659 3.94 2.17 14.68
C GLY A 659 4.02 2.76 13.27
N ALA A 660 3.31 3.87 13.00
CA ALA A 660 3.39 4.57 11.71
C ALA A 660 4.82 5.07 11.42
N TRP A 661 5.55 5.57 12.42
CA TRP A 661 6.96 5.94 12.29
C TRP A 661 7.89 4.71 12.22
N GLY A 662 7.56 3.62 12.92
CA GLY A 662 8.25 2.33 12.85
C GLY A 662 8.22 1.73 11.44
N LEU A 663 7.09 1.83 10.72
CA LEU A 663 6.99 1.41 9.32
C LEU A 663 7.96 2.18 8.41
N ARG A 664 8.07 3.51 8.57
CA ARG A 664 9.03 4.33 7.82
C ARG A 664 10.48 3.98 8.19
N LYS A 665 10.79 3.81 9.47
CA LYS A 665 12.12 3.39 9.93
C LYS A 665 12.51 1.99 9.43
N GLY A 666 11.54 1.09 9.29
CA GLY A 666 11.70 -0.21 8.63
C GLY A 666 11.64 -0.17 7.10
N GLY A 667 11.62 1.01 6.47
CA GLY A 667 11.69 1.16 5.01
C GLY A 667 10.44 0.73 4.24
N TYR A 668 9.25 0.73 4.86
CA TYR A 668 7.98 0.37 4.18
C TYR A 668 7.66 1.30 3.01
N ALA A 669 7.93 2.60 3.14
CA ALA A 669 7.69 3.61 2.12
C ALA A 669 8.83 4.63 2.05
N THR A 670 9.12 5.11 0.84
CA THR A 670 10.10 6.19 0.59
C THR A 670 9.52 7.60 0.79
N ASP A 671 8.18 7.72 0.84
CA ASP A 671 7.47 8.96 1.11
C ASP A 671 7.73 9.45 2.55
N PRO A 672 8.36 10.63 2.76
CA PRO A 672 8.65 11.14 4.10
C PRO A 672 7.39 11.49 4.90
N GLU A 673 6.26 11.74 4.24
CA GLU A 673 4.97 12.03 4.88
C GLU A 673 4.13 10.76 5.14
N TYR A 674 4.61 9.56 4.78
CA TYR A 674 3.84 8.32 4.94
C TYR A 674 3.29 8.14 6.38
N PRO A 675 4.06 8.39 7.46
CA PRO A 675 3.54 8.28 8.83
C PRO A 675 2.46 9.32 9.15
N THR A 676 2.63 10.58 8.72
CA THR A 676 1.65 11.64 8.99
C THR A 676 0.37 11.47 8.16
N LYS A 677 0.47 10.91 6.95
CA LYS A 677 -0.68 10.48 6.12
C LYS A 677 -1.47 9.37 6.83
N LEU A 678 -0.81 8.34 7.36
CA LEU A 678 -1.47 7.29 8.15
C LEU A 678 -2.12 7.83 9.42
N ILE A 679 -1.40 8.64 10.21
CA ILE A 679 -1.93 9.24 11.45
C ILE A 679 -3.17 10.12 11.15
N ARG A 680 -3.14 10.89 10.05
CA ARG A 680 -4.30 11.67 9.59
C ARG A 680 -5.48 10.77 9.24
N ILE A 681 -5.27 9.70 8.46
CA ILE A 681 -6.33 8.71 8.13
C ILE A 681 -6.91 8.08 9.40
N MET A 682 -6.09 7.76 10.40
CA MET A 682 -6.58 7.23 11.68
C MET A 682 -7.43 8.23 12.46
N LYS A 683 -7.04 9.52 12.50
CA LYS A 683 -7.81 10.59 13.15
C LYS A 683 -9.14 10.86 12.44
N GLU A 684 -9.10 11.14 11.14
CA GLU A 684 -10.26 11.57 10.34
C GLU A 684 -11.39 10.52 10.30
N ASN A 685 -11.04 9.24 10.43
CA ASN A 685 -11.98 8.12 10.27
C ASN A 685 -12.26 7.36 11.58
N ASN A 686 -11.82 7.92 12.71
CA ASN A 686 -11.92 7.38 14.06
C ASN A 686 -11.43 5.91 14.18
N LEU A 687 -10.27 5.62 13.60
CA LEU A 687 -9.73 4.24 13.57
C LEU A 687 -9.13 3.80 14.91
N PHE A 688 -8.76 4.73 15.79
CA PHE A 688 -8.20 4.41 17.11
C PHE A 688 -9.15 3.59 18.00
N GLU A 689 -10.47 3.69 17.82
CA GLU A 689 -11.46 2.84 18.50
C GLU A 689 -11.34 1.34 18.11
N LEU A 690 -10.69 1.01 16.98
CA LEU A 690 -10.44 -0.40 16.60
C LEU A 690 -9.41 -1.09 17.52
N ASP A 691 -8.58 -0.30 18.20
CA ASP A 691 -7.60 -0.79 19.17
C ASP A 691 -8.18 -0.88 20.60
N VAL A 692 -9.47 -0.57 20.80
CA VAL A 692 -10.12 -0.56 22.12
C VAL A 692 -10.73 -1.92 22.46
N ILE A 693 -10.42 -2.39 23.67
CA ILE A 693 -10.84 -3.66 24.25
C ILE A 693 -11.59 -3.37 25.57
N GLN A 694 -12.62 -4.17 25.85
CA GLN A 694 -13.43 -4.12 27.08
C GLN A 694 -12.96 -5.22 28.05
N PHE A 695 -12.83 -4.90 29.35
CA PHE A 695 -12.23 -5.75 30.40
C PHE A 695 -13.12 -5.99 31.63
#